data_AF-A0A0F9LUA2-F1
#
_entry.id   AF-A0A0F9LUA2-F1
#
_cell.length_a   1.000
_cell.length_b   1.000
_cell.length_c   1.000
_cell.angle_alpha   90.00
_cell.angle_beta   90.00
_cell.angle_gamma   90.00
#
_symmetry.space_group_name_H-M   'P 1'
#
loop_
_entity.id
_entity.type
_entity.pdbx_description
1 polymer ?
#
loop_
_entity_poly.entity_id
_entity_poly.type
_entity_poly.pdbx_seq_one_letter_code
_entity_poly.pdbx_strand_id
1 'polypeptide(L)'
;MRQFSLLIEDAFRRGISPDTRLGVNMSYLSALEHCRSSEFGVIAHDNISPFTHVAVQFPNPMLFKGRYKTLLLDDGDLIEVVDSGAVSGWTYVYPDVHRCRTRYDLEAITNGTFDADSDWQKGAGWTIAGGEAAHAAGSASDLTQLEADQVSGKELTDGTVYRVRFIVSGATAGTITPKCGSGGAGTSVSNNQAHTQYLTCSGSVDFILSASSTFDGSITTVSVTRVVPNLSTANFPWTFADFGDSFFFANGVDMIFRVPFFNSIGYTTDEAGIAPQTVCNYHDRLIMGGFDTTHSWFATTRWDKVWDEWVRVTLDYTQINKVIGSNVLFWGNENGGDYKYPFIEDLCVFGIPDIDIFDMLVDIILANVRSGRMGFAEMPFKESIRAVKQLGEELIVYGDDGIAKIRDTGNPDRQFVTEKVIDIGISGNRCVTGTKDVHYFLDHEVNLWRYQAGGVPEYIGYGTQMVSDGNYLYALMNYDERERGVYISIPTVSWGITTYVFFEKYGMSTHHHLIKSLFRRGGELVSIATGNTLPNASPVIVSPPFNMGNRAIKVIDTVETTFSNISDLSVAIDYRYDSNDAWTTSVAITVNDEGVSTHVVGGIEFRLRFAGTFTALSRLSVALLRYKKVDNRAIRGISPEPRSL
;
A
#
# COMPACT_ATOMS: atom_id res chain seq x y z
N MET A 1 -42.14 13.06 -30.33
CA MET A 1 -40.81 13.14 -29.67
C MET A 1 -41.01 12.59 -28.27
N ARG A 2 -40.13 11.71 -27.78
CA ARG A 2 -40.24 11.12 -26.44
C ARG A 2 -39.29 11.86 -25.49
N GLN A 3 -39.64 11.88 -24.21
CA GLN A 3 -38.81 12.46 -23.15
C GLN A 3 -38.28 11.34 -22.25
N PHE A 4 -37.04 11.47 -21.81
CA PHE A 4 -36.45 10.63 -20.77
C PHE A 4 -35.77 11.53 -19.76
N SER A 5 -36.11 11.39 -18.49
CA SER A 5 -35.56 12.22 -17.42
C SER A 5 -34.46 11.46 -16.70
N LEU A 6 -33.29 12.06 -16.60
CA LEU A 6 -32.26 11.66 -15.67
C LEU A 6 -32.31 12.62 -14.48
N LEU A 7 -32.69 12.10 -13.31
CA LEU A 7 -32.59 12.84 -12.06
C LEU A 7 -31.12 12.84 -11.62
N ILE A 8 -30.49 14.01 -11.70
CA ILE A 8 -29.09 14.26 -11.32
C ILE A 8 -29.04 14.95 -9.93
N GLU A 9 -30.20 15.15 -9.29
CA GLU A 9 -30.46 16.16 -8.24
C GLU A 9 -29.54 16.15 -7.01
N ASP A 10 -28.83 15.04 -6.77
CA ASP A 10 -27.88 14.95 -5.66
C ASP A 10 -26.42 14.72 -6.07
N ALA A 11 -26.09 14.69 -7.37
CA ALA A 11 -24.74 14.42 -7.86
C ALA A 11 -23.71 15.51 -7.48
N PHE A 12 -24.10 16.61 -6.80
CA PHE A 12 -23.23 17.75 -6.50
C PHE A 12 -23.38 18.39 -5.13
N ARG A 13 -24.04 17.79 -4.13
CA ARG A 13 -24.52 18.58 -2.97
C ARG A 13 -23.49 19.31 -2.04
N ARG A 14 -22.21 19.58 -2.41
CA ARG A 14 -21.23 20.55 -1.78
C ARG A 14 -19.78 20.66 -2.39
N GLY A 15 -19.66 20.90 -3.70
CA GLY A 15 -18.48 21.58 -4.30
C GLY A 15 -17.39 20.88 -5.14
N ILE A 16 -17.26 21.24 -6.42
CA ILE A 16 -15.92 21.34 -7.03
C ILE A 16 -15.59 22.85 -7.04
N SER A 17 -14.41 23.34 -7.39
CA SER A 17 -14.17 24.79 -7.47
C SER A 17 -13.47 25.17 -8.77
N PRO A 18 -13.80 26.32 -9.38
CA PRO A 18 -12.86 27.32 -9.84
C PRO A 18 -12.95 28.43 -8.75
N ASP A 19 -12.18 29.48 -8.68
CA ASP A 19 -11.74 30.30 -9.76
C ASP A 19 -10.65 31.21 -9.19
N THR A 20 -9.80 31.61 -10.11
CA THR A 20 -8.91 32.77 -10.13
C THR A 20 -9.21 33.88 -9.11
N ARG A 21 -8.25 34.11 -8.20
CA ARG A 21 -7.69 35.43 -7.78
C ARG A 21 -6.80 35.27 -6.54
N LEU A 22 -5.52 34.98 -6.74
CA LEU A 22 -4.51 35.20 -5.70
C LEU A 22 -4.03 36.66 -5.79
N GLY A 23 -4.27 37.43 -4.72
CA GLY A 23 -3.54 38.67 -4.49
C GLY A 23 -2.08 38.37 -4.15
N VAL A 24 -1.17 39.19 -4.65
CA VAL A 24 0.27 39.08 -4.39
C VAL A 24 0.53 39.24 -2.88
N ASN A 25 1.22 38.27 -2.26
CA ASN A 25 1.68 38.20 -0.86
C ASN A 25 0.69 37.74 0.24
N MET A 26 0.19 36.49 0.17
CA MET A 26 -0.34 35.80 1.37
C MET A 26 0.41 34.49 1.67
N SER A 27 0.68 34.28 2.96
CA SER A 27 1.42 33.15 3.53
C SER A 27 0.60 31.86 3.50
N TYR A 28 1.25 30.75 3.12
CA TYR A 28 0.72 29.39 3.02
C TYR A 28 0.06 28.89 4.32
N LEU A 29 -1.27 28.74 4.32
CA LEU A 29 -2.10 27.80 5.11
C LEU A 29 -3.56 28.30 5.07
N SER A 30 -4.37 27.73 4.19
CA SER A 30 -5.82 27.89 4.26
C SER A 30 -6.49 26.56 3.93
N ALA A 31 -7.55 26.27 4.68
CA ALA A 31 -8.36 25.05 4.64
C ALA A 31 -8.72 24.60 3.23
N LEU A 32 -8.95 23.30 3.08
CA LEU A 32 -9.32 22.69 1.82
C LEU A 32 -10.70 23.11 1.39
N GLU A 33 -10.75 24.10 0.52
CA GLU A 33 -11.81 24.18 -0.45
C GLU A 33 -11.53 23.09 -1.50
N HIS A 34 -12.58 22.51 -2.11
CA HIS A 34 -12.58 21.58 -3.28
C HIS A 34 -12.91 20.10 -2.93
N CYS A 35 -14.16 19.72 -3.19
CA CYS A 35 -14.85 18.54 -2.67
C CYS A 35 -15.30 17.56 -3.84
N ARG A 36 -15.79 16.32 -3.54
CA ARG A 36 -16.65 15.47 -4.47
C ARG A 36 -17.92 14.87 -3.85
N SER A 37 -18.93 14.49 -4.66
CA SER A 37 -20.38 14.27 -4.36
C SER A 37 -20.82 13.09 -3.49
N SER A 38 -21.98 13.26 -2.82
CA SER A 38 -22.71 12.23 -2.05
C SER A 38 -24.23 12.51 -2.04
N GLU A 39 -25.05 11.63 -1.44
CA GLU A 39 -26.51 11.83 -1.23
C GLU A 39 -26.86 13.07 -0.38
N PHE A 40 -25.92 13.54 0.45
CA PHE A 40 -26.01 14.79 1.22
C PHE A 40 -25.12 15.89 0.67
N GLY A 41 -24.27 15.53 -0.29
CA GLY A 41 -23.35 16.43 -0.93
C GLY A 41 -21.92 16.10 -0.94
N VAL A 42 -21.25 16.93 -1.71
CA VAL A 42 -19.87 16.80 -2.03
C VAL A 42 -19.05 17.20 -0.77
N ILE A 43 -18.09 16.42 -0.30
CA ILE A 43 -17.35 16.71 0.96
C ILE A 43 -15.92 17.12 0.64
N ALA A 44 -15.45 18.24 1.22
CA ALA A 44 -14.04 18.62 1.17
C ALA A 44 -13.31 17.57 1.98
N HIS A 45 -12.35 16.88 1.38
CA HIS A 45 -11.39 16.20 2.24
C HIS A 45 -10.57 17.28 2.90
N ASP A 46 -10.62 17.36 4.23
CA ASP A 46 -9.50 17.99 4.91
C ASP A 46 -8.25 17.17 4.57
N ASN A 47 -7.29 17.71 3.81
CA ASN A 47 -5.92 17.21 3.85
C ASN A 47 -5.44 17.51 5.26
N ILE A 48 -5.45 16.48 6.08
CA ILE A 48 -4.73 16.54 7.33
C ILE A 48 -3.29 16.22 6.97
N SER A 49 -2.41 17.22 7.04
CA SER A 49 -0.99 16.97 7.28
C SER A 49 -0.73 17.28 8.75
N PRO A 50 -1.15 16.41 9.71
CA PRO A 50 -0.77 16.62 11.10
C PRO A 50 0.73 16.36 11.31
N PHE A 51 1.42 15.91 10.26
CA PHE A 51 2.82 15.52 10.26
C PHE A 51 3.65 16.64 9.62
N THR A 52 4.65 17.14 10.36
CA THR A 52 5.57 18.21 9.93
C THR A 52 6.64 17.73 8.96
N HIS A 53 6.75 16.43 8.76
CA HIS A 53 7.58 15.77 7.77
C HIS A 53 6.67 14.82 7.00
N VAL A 54 6.38 15.16 5.74
CA VAL A 54 5.64 14.29 4.84
C VAL A 54 6.38 14.27 3.52
N ALA A 55 6.86 13.12 3.10
CA ALA A 55 7.40 13.02 1.76
C ALA A 55 6.30 13.22 0.72
N VAL A 56 6.63 13.97 -0.33
CA VAL A 56 5.68 14.27 -1.40
C VAL A 56 5.73 13.19 -2.50
N GLN A 57 6.70 12.27 -2.43
CA GLN A 57 6.97 11.26 -3.45
C GLN A 57 5.94 10.13 -3.41
N PHE A 58 5.31 9.85 -4.56
CA PHE A 58 4.43 8.71 -4.73
C PHE A 58 5.15 7.39 -4.38
N PRO A 59 4.51 6.43 -3.67
CA PRO A 59 3.12 6.47 -3.20
C PRO A 59 2.95 7.08 -1.80
N ASN A 60 4.03 7.45 -1.11
CA ASN A 60 4.03 7.85 0.30
C ASN A 60 3.63 9.34 0.49
N PRO A 61 3.00 9.69 1.62
CA PRO A 61 2.56 8.79 2.68
C PRO A 61 1.25 8.09 2.32
N MET A 62 1.01 6.95 2.95
CA MET A 62 -0.22 6.18 2.84
C MET A 62 -0.73 5.81 4.23
N LEU A 63 -2.04 5.94 4.45
CA LEU A 63 -2.72 5.47 5.66
C LEU A 63 -3.35 4.10 5.40
N PHE A 64 -3.21 3.19 6.36
CA PHE A 64 -3.72 1.83 6.30
C PHE A 64 -4.58 1.57 7.52
N LYS A 65 -5.84 1.25 7.28
CA LYS A 65 -6.78 0.86 8.32
C LYS A 65 -6.80 -0.66 8.41
N GLY A 66 -6.28 -1.18 9.51
CA GLY A 66 -6.36 -2.59 9.86
C GLY A 66 -7.58 -2.90 10.75
N ARG A 67 -7.62 -4.14 11.23
CA ARG A 67 -8.65 -4.65 12.16
C ARG A 67 -8.45 -4.09 13.58
N TYR A 68 -7.20 -3.91 13.98
CA TYR A 68 -6.75 -3.53 15.32
C TYR A 68 -5.99 -2.20 15.32
N LYS A 69 -5.14 -1.96 14.31
CA LYS A 69 -4.31 -0.75 14.21
C LYS A 69 -4.60 0.02 12.94
N THR A 70 -4.50 1.35 13.05
CA THR A 70 -4.39 2.24 11.89
C THR A 70 -2.98 2.78 11.85
N LEU A 71 -2.30 2.57 10.73
CA LEU A 71 -0.89 2.93 10.57
C LEU A 71 -0.72 3.88 9.39
N LEU A 72 0.08 4.92 9.58
CA LEU A 72 0.58 5.77 8.52
C LEU A 72 2.00 5.33 8.17
N LEU A 73 2.21 4.97 6.91
CA LEU A 73 3.53 4.77 6.35
C LEU A 73 3.92 5.99 5.53
N ASP A 74 4.98 6.67 5.94
CA ASP A 74 5.61 7.78 5.21
C ASP A 74 7.02 7.37 4.74
N ASP A 75 7.70 8.22 3.98
CA ASP A 75 9.07 7.99 3.49
C ASP A 75 10.10 7.98 4.64
N GLY A 76 10.15 6.84 5.32
CA GLY A 76 11.08 6.57 6.38
C GLY A 76 10.48 6.51 7.78
N ASP A 77 9.19 6.75 7.95
CA ASP A 77 8.52 6.72 9.26
C ASP A 77 7.27 5.83 9.20
N LEU A 78 7.08 5.02 10.25
CA LEU A 78 5.83 4.29 10.49
C LEU A 78 5.19 4.80 11.77
N ILE A 79 3.97 5.33 11.67
CA ILE A 79 3.28 6.00 12.76
C ILE A 79 1.97 5.27 13.05
N GLU A 80 1.74 4.88 14.30
CA GLU A 80 0.43 4.42 14.75
C GLU A 80 -0.48 5.62 14.99
N VAL A 81 -1.65 5.57 14.36
CA VAL A 81 -2.61 6.65 14.26
C VAL A 81 -3.84 6.30 15.09
N VAL A 82 -4.01 6.97 16.23
CA VAL A 82 -5.14 6.76 17.14
C VAL A 82 -6.11 7.94 17.06
N ASP A 83 -7.38 7.64 16.76
CA ASP A 83 -8.45 8.64 16.79
C ASP A 83 -8.82 8.93 18.26
N SER A 84 -8.42 10.09 18.76
CA SER A 84 -8.74 10.52 20.13
C SER A 84 -10.17 11.07 20.28
N GLY A 85 -10.95 11.20 19.20
CA GLY A 85 -12.26 11.84 19.21
C GLY A 85 -12.25 13.35 19.48
N ALA A 86 -11.09 13.99 19.65
CA ALA A 86 -10.93 15.44 19.85
C ALA A 86 -10.42 16.13 18.58
N VAL A 87 -10.84 17.39 18.36
CA VAL A 87 -10.61 18.20 17.14
C VAL A 87 -9.12 18.40 16.78
N SER A 88 -8.18 18.13 17.70
CA SER A 88 -6.74 18.29 17.51
C SER A 88 -5.88 17.07 17.85
N GLY A 89 -6.46 15.90 18.14
CA GLY A 89 -5.72 14.81 18.77
C GLY A 89 -5.48 13.60 17.86
N TRP A 90 -4.44 13.67 17.03
CA TRP A 90 -3.71 12.45 16.68
C TRP A 90 -2.63 12.28 17.74
N THR A 91 -2.72 11.25 18.55
CA THR A 91 -1.69 10.98 19.56
C THR A 91 -0.69 9.99 18.97
N TYR A 92 0.57 10.41 18.86
CA TYR A 92 1.69 9.51 18.59
C TYR A 92 1.77 8.49 19.71
N VAL A 93 1.53 7.21 19.41
CA VAL A 93 1.66 6.15 20.42
C VAL A 93 3.14 5.75 20.59
N TYR A 94 3.98 5.99 19.60
CA TYR A 94 5.42 5.75 19.68
C TYR A 94 6.19 7.09 19.64
N PRO A 95 6.75 7.57 20.76
CA PRO A 95 7.72 8.67 20.75
C PRO A 95 9.04 8.26 20.09
N ASP A 96 9.30 6.95 20.01
CA ASP A 96 10.30 6.40 19.11
C ASP A 96 9.69 6.34 17.71
N VAL A 97 9.91 7.39 16.93
CA VAL A 97 9.81 7.31 15.47
C VAL A 97 10.60 6.07 15.06
N HIS A 98 9.92 4.95 14.82
CA HIS A 98 10.56 3.78 14.24
C HIS A 98 10.84 4.19 12.82
N ARG A 99 12.03 4.76 12.63
CA ARG A 99 12.53 5.15 11.32
C ARG A 99 12.55 3.88 10.49
N CYS A 100 11.50 3.65 9.71
CA CYS A 100 11.41 2.64 8.69
C CYS A 100 12.52 2.79 7.63
N ARG A 101 13.24 3.93 7.69
CA ARG A 101 14.41 4.27 6.89
C ARG A 101 15.72 3.62 7.31
N THR A 102 15.86 3.18 8.55
CA THR A 102 17.17 2.76 9.06
C THR A 102 17.10 1.31 9.45
N ARG A 103 17.56 0.44 8.54
CA ARG A 103 17.91 -0.94 8.92
C ARG A 103 18.90 -0.88 10.05
N TYR A 104 18.68 -1.68 11.08
CA TYR A 104 19.77 -2.17 11.90
C TYR A 104 19.84 -3.65 11.59
N ASP A 105 20.92 -4.08 10.96
CA ASP A 105 21.20 -5.50 10.79
C ASP A 105 21.39 -6.16 12.16
N LEU A 106 21.57 -7.47 12.16
CA LEU A 106 21.96 -8.21 13.36
C LEU A 106 23.27 -7.66 13.94
N GLU A 107 23.45 -7.90 15.24
CA GLU A 107 24.62 -7.46 16.02
C GLU A 107 25.92 -7.92 15.36
N ALA A 108 26.86 -6.98 15.17
CA ALA A 108 28.19 -7.26 14.62
C ALA A 108 29.19 -7.62 15.72
N ILE A 109 28.94 -7.21 16.97
CA ILE A 109 29.87 -7.38 18.09
C ILE A 109 29.61 -8.67 18.87
N THR A 110 30.64 -9.50 18.99
CA THR A 110 30.63 -10.64 19.91
C THR A 110 30.90 -10.15 21.33
N ASN A 111 30.21 -10.72 22.33
CA ASN A 111 30.50 -10.45 23.75
C ASN A 111 30.48 -8.94 24.10
N GLY A 112 29.49 -8.22 23.57
CA GLY A 112 29.27 -6.80 23.88
C GLY A 112 28.85 -6.53 25.34
N THR A 113 28.49 -7.58 26.10
CA THR A 113 28.17 -7.54 27.54
C THR A 113 29.37 -7.80 28.44
N PHE A 114 30.54 -8.14 27.88
CA PHE A 114 31.78 -8.40 28.61
C PHE A 114 31.67 -9.54 29.65
N ASP A 115 30.87 -10.57 29.35
CA ASP A 115 30.70 -11.75 30.20
C ASP A 115 31.92 -12.69 30.14
N ALA A 116 32.70 -12.61 29.06
CA ALA A 116 33.93 -13.35 28.85
C ALA A 116 35.13 -12.43 28.58
N ASP A 117 36.35 -12.89 28.90
CA ASP A 117 37.61 -12.19 28.62
C ASP A 117 38.34 -12.81 27.41
N SER A 118 37.62 -13.10 26.32
CA SER A 118 38.15 -13.86 25.17
C SER A 118 37.95 -13.26 23.78
N ASP A 119 37.23 -12.14 23.62
CA ASP A 119 36.78 -11.65 22.30
C ASP A 119 37.20 -10.20 22.01
N TRP A 120 38.11 -9.67 22.83
CA TRP A 120 38.57 -8.29 22.79
C TRP A 120 40.08 -8.22 23.01
N GLN A 121 40.77 -7.44 22.18
CA GLN A 121 42.16 -7.08 22.37
C GLN A 121 42.26 -5.87 23.30
N LYS A 122 42.89 -6.08 24.46
CA LYS A 122 43.04 -5.08 25.51
C LYS A 122 44.34 -4.29 25.33
N GLY A 123 44.23 -2.99 25.09
CA GLY A 123 45.34 -2.05 25.24
C GLY A 123 45.76 -1.87 26.70
N ALA A 124 46.89 -1.20 26.91
CA ALA A 124 47.41 -0.93 28.25
C ALA A 124 46.39 -0.14 29.10
N GLY A 125 46.06 -0.66 30.29
CA GLY A 125 45.09 -0.04 31.20
C GLY A 125 43.70 -0.65 31.17
N TRP A 126 43.38 -1.51 30.19
CA TRP A 126 42.09 -2.21 30.08
C TRP A 126 42.06 -3.53 30.86
N THR A 127 40.93 -3.79 31.52
CA THR A 127 40.58 -5.06 32.17
C THR A 127 39.13 -5.43 31.85
N ILE A 128 38.84 -6.72 31.64
CA ILE A 128 37.47 -7.22 31.45
C ILE A 128 37.17 -8.19 32.58
N ALA A 129 36.18 -7.88 33.40
CA ALA A 129 35.71 -8.73 34.49
C ALA A 129 34.31 -8.28 34.95
N GLY A 130 33.50 -9.21 35.44
CA GLY A 130 32.24 -8.88 36.12
C GLY A 130 31.18 -8.22 35.23
N GLY A 131 31.22 -8.44 33.91
CA GLY A 131 30.26 -7.84 32.96
C GLY A 131 30.61 -6.39 32.56
N GLU A 132 31.86 -5.96 32.74
CA GLU A 132 32.33 -4.66 32.26
C GLU A 132 33.79 -4.67 31.79
N ALA A 133 34.09 -3.77 30.86
CA ALA A 133 35.46 -3.41 30.48
C ALA A 133 35.87 -2.12 31.19
N ALA A 134 36.79 -2.19 32.14
CA ALA A 134 37.29 -1.05 32.90
C ALA A 134 38.66 -0.58 32.40
N HIS A 135 38.86 0.73 32.33
CA HIS A 135 40.13 1.37 31.99
C HIS A 135 40.61 2.25 33.14
N ALA A 136 41.88 2.13 33.51
CA ALA A 136 42.53 3.00 34.49
C ALA A 136 43.36 4.10 33.82
N ALA A 137 43.33 5.32 34.37
CA ALA A 137 44.15 6.42 33.87
C ALA A 137 45.65 6.10 33.94
N GLY A 138 46.42 6.63 32.97
CA GLY A 138 47.88 6.49 32.92
C GLY A 138 48.43 6.28 31.51
N SER A 139 47.62 5.75 30.59
CA SER A 139 48.00 5.53 29.18
C SER A 139 46.79 5.68 28.27
N ALA A 140 46.97 6.32 27.11
CA ALA A 140 45.95 6.26 26.06
C ALA A 140 46.07 4.91 25.38
N SER A 141 44.97 4.17 25.27
CA SER A 141 44.97 2.86 24.66
C SER A 141 43.59 2.47 24.13
N ASP A 142 43.58 1.48 23.25
CA ASP A 142 42.38 1.01 22.57
C ASP A 142 41.88 -0.30 23.19
N LEU A 143 40.57 -0.46 23.25
CA LEU A 143 39.90 -1.75 23.38
C LEU A 143 39.32 -2.09 22.01
N THR A 144 39.78 -3.19 21.41
CA THR A 144 39.51 -3.49 20.00
C THR A 144 38.89 -4.87 19.84
N GLN A 145 37.87 -4.98 18.99
CA GLN A 145 37.40 -6.26 18.46
C GLN A 145 37.82 -6.37 17.00
N LEU A 146 38.72 -7.31 16.72
CA LEU A 146 39.20 -7.58 15.36
C LEU A 146 38.10 -8.19 14.52
N GLU A 147 38.20 -8.04 13.20
CA GLU A 147 37.30 -8.70 12.23
C GLU A 147 37.04 -10.18 12.54
N ALA A 148 38.10 -10.95 12.85
CA ALA A 148 37.99 -12.39 13.13
C ALA A 148 37.26 -12.74 14.43
N ASP A 149 37.13 -11.78 15.35
CA ASP A 149 36.46 -11.94 16.65
C ASP A 149 35.03 -11.36 16.64
N GLN A 150 34.64 -10.70 15.54
CA GLN A 150 33.27 -10.24 15.31
C GLN A 150 32.34 -11.41 15.00
N VAL A 151 31.03 -11.15 15.00
CA VAL A 151 30.03 -12.17 14.66
C VAL A 151 30.26 -12.61 13.20
N SER A 152 30.50 -13.92 13.01
CA SER A 152 30.84 -14.46 11.69
C SER A 152 29.75 -14.18 10.66
N GLY A 153 30.14 -13.63 9.51
CA GLY A 153 29.24 -13.21 8.44
C GLY A 153 28.50 -11.88 8.71
N LYS A 154 28.86 -11.16 9.77
CA LYS A 154 28.32 -9.85 10.17
C LYS A 154 29.43 -8.83 10.45
N GLU A 155 30.63 -9.09 9.93
CA GLU A 155 31.81 -8.25 10.13
C GLU A 155 31.58 -6.82 9.61
N LEU A 156 32.29 -5.85 10.19
CA LEU A 156 32.24 -4.48 9.70
C LEU A 156 32.77 -4.43 8.26
N THR A 157 32.18 -3.57 7.44
CA THR A 157 32.56 -3.42 6.03
C THR A 157 32.95 -1.97 5.75
N ASP A 158 34.10 -1.75 5.11
CA ASP A 158 34.57 -0.43 4.71
C ASP A 158 33.53 0.32 3.87
N GLY A 159 33.35 1.62 4.13
CA GLY A 159 32.35 2.46 3.46
C GLY A 159 30.90 2.27 3.95
N THR A 160 30.63 1.31 4.83
CA THR A 160 29.28 1.05 5.35
C THR A 160 29.00 1.83 6.64
N VAL A 161 27.77 2.31 6.82
CA VAL A 161 27.34 3.04 8.03
C VAL A 161 26.89 2.04 9.10
N TYR A 162 27.25 2.26 10.35
CA TYR A 162 26.85 1.45 11.50
C TYR A 162 26.28 2.33 12.61
N ARG A 163 25.27 1.83 13.32
CA ARG A 163 24.84 2.40 14.60
C ARG A 163 25.64 1.74 15.71
N VAL A 164 26.40 2.56 16.43
CA VAL A 164 27.21 2.16 17.57
C VAL A 164 26.53 2.66 18.84
N ARG A 165 26.16 1.73 19.72
CA ARG A 165 25.58 2.00 21.03
C ARG A 165 26.49 1.44 22.12
N PHE A 166 26.81 2.25 23.11
CA PHE A 166 27.62 1.80 24.24
C PHE A 166 27.26 2.56 25.52
N ILE A 167 27.52 1.97 26.68
CA ILE A 167 27.23 2.58 27.98
C ILE A 167 28.53 2.85 28.71
N VAL A 168 28.78 4.13 29.02
CA VAL A 168 29.87 4.54 29.90
C VAL A 168 29.35 4.56 31.34
N SER A 169 30.09 3.96 32.26
CA SER A 169 29.77 3.84 33.67
C SER A 169 31.00 4.16 34.53
N GLY A 170 30.79 4.69 35.73
CA GLY A 170 31.89 4.92 36.69
C GLY A 170 32.99 5.88 36.23
N ALA A 171 32.82 6.63 35.14
CA ALA A 171 33.83 7.55 34.62
C ALA A 171 34.04 8.73 35.57
N THR A 172 35.30 8.97 35.94
CA THR A 172 35.73 10.06 36.84
C THR A 172 36.56 11.13 36.12
N ALA A 173 37.22 10.76 35.01
CA ALA A 173 38.05 11.64 34.19
C ALA A 173 38.18 11.10 32.74
N GLY A 174 38.66 11.95 31.83
CA GLY A 174 39.00 11.59 30.45
C GLY A 174 37.80 11.33 29.54
N THR A 175 38.08 10.79 28.35
CA THR A 175 37.08 10.55 27.30
C THR A 175 37.30 9.21 26.62
N ILE A 176 36.22 8.63 26.10
CA ILE A 176 36.25 7.48 25.20
C ILE A 176 35.67 7.86 23.84
N THR A 177 36.30 7.40 22.76
CA THR A 177 35.86 7.65 21.37
C THR A 177 35.63 6.32 20.66
N PRO A 178 34.38 6.02 20.23
CA PRO A 178 34.11 4.85 19.39
C PRO A 178 34.63 5.08 17.98
N LYS A 179 35.08 4.01 17.31
CA LYS A 179 35.47 4.03 15.91
C LYS A 179 34.99 2.77 15.21
N CYS A 180 34.49 2.94 13.98
CA CYS A 180 34.30 1.85 13.03
C CYS A 180 35.47 1.90 12.05
N GLY A 181 36.40 0.96 12.17
CA GLY A 181 37.67 1.00 11.45
C GLY A 181 38.64 2.06 11.97
N SER A 182 39.87 2.00 11.48
CA SER A 182 40.95 2.93 11.83
C SER A 182 40.67 4.40 11.48
N GLY A 183 39.83 4.68 10.49
CA GLY A 183 39.48 6.02 10.00
C GLY A 183 38.07 6.51 10.38
N GLY A 184 37.16 5.64 10.81
CA GLY A 184 35.76 5.98 11.09
C GLY A 184 35.50 6.43 12.52
N ALA A 185 36.19 7.47 12.98
CA ALA A 185 36.09 7.95 14.37
C ALA A 185 34.79 8.74 14.65
N GLY A 186 34.17 8.42 15.78
CA GLY A 186 33.01 9.13 16.31
C GLY A 186 33.36 10.34 17.18
N THR A 187 32.36 10.84 17.89
CA THR A 187 32.50 11.91 18.88
C THR A 187 32.98 11.33 20.22
N SER A 188 33.98 11.97 20.83
CA SER A 188 34.47 11.61 22.17
C SER A 188 33.43 11.92 23.25
N VAL A 189 33.23 11.01 24.21
CA VAL A 189 32.26 11.17 25.30
C VAL A 189 32.91 10.92 26.66
N SER A 190 32.38 11.55 27.71
CA SER A 190 32.88 11.43 29.10
C SER A 190 31.80 11.22 30.15
N ASN A 191 30.52 11.30 29.78
CA ASN A 191 29.39 11.25 30.73
C ASN A 191 28.94 9.80 30.95
N ASN A 192 28.60 9.49 32.21
CA ASN A 192 28.08 8.18 32.63
C ASN A 192 26.63 7.96 32.18
N GLN A 193 26.46 7.47 30.96
CA GLN A 193 25.16 7.20 30.35
C GLN A 193 25.32 6.30 29.11
N ALA A 194 24.18 5.90 28.54
CA ALA A 194 24.16 5.32 27.20
C ALA A 194 24.44 6.39 26.13
N HIS A 195 25.26 6.02 25.15
CA HIS A 195 25.61 6.83 23.98
C HIS A 195 25.21 6.07 22.73
N THR A 196 24.77 6.79 21.70
CA THR A 196 24.45 6.21 20.38
C THR A 196 24.99 7.13 19.30
N GLN A 197 25.78 6.56 18.39
CA GLN A 197 26.43 7.28 17.30
C GLN A 197 26.27 6.52 15.98
N TYR A 198 26.34 7.23 14.86
CA TYR A 198 26.28 6.66 13.52
C TYR A 198 27.61 6.92 12.83
N LEU A 199 28.37 5.86 12.57
CA LEU A 199 29.74 5.95 12.07
C LEU A 199 29.85 5.24 10.74
N THR A 200 30.52 5.85 9.77
CA THR A 200 30.92 5.18 8.53
C THR A 200 32.22 4.45 8.78
N CYS A 201 32.24 3.13 8.59
CA CYS A 201 33.46 2.34 8.71
C CYS A 201 34.47 2.81 7.65
N SER A 202 35.70 3.07 8.07
CA SER A 202 36.75 3.54 7.16
C SER A 202 38.12 2.96 7.50
N GLY A 203 38.85 2.51 6.47
CA GLY A 203 40.27 2.19 6.56
C GLY A 203 40.56 0.76 7.02
N SER A 204 40.14 0.39 8.23
CA SER A 204 40.07 -1.03 8.66
C SER A 204 38.62 -1.42 8.96
N VAL A 205 38.41 -2.69 9.31
CA VAL A 205 37.09 -3.26 9.64
C VAL A 205 37.00 -3.71 11.09
N ASP A 206 37.89 -3.20 11.95
CA ASP A 206 37.85 -3.46 13.39
C ASP A 206 36.89 -2.49 14.09
N PHE A 207 36.25 -2.95 15.17
CA PHE A 207 35.55 -2.04 16.07
C PHE A 207 36.49 -1.61 17.19
N ILE A 208 36.62 -0.30 17.43
CA ILE A 208 37.61 0.24 18.37
C ILE A 208 36.95 1.22 19.34
N LEU A 209 37.26 1.08 20.63
CA LEU A 209 36.99 2.07 21.67
C LEU A 209 38.31 2.67 22.14
N SER A 210 38.58 3.91 21.74
CA SER A 210 39.82 4.62 22.11
C SER A 210 39.65 5.42 23.39
N ALA A 211 40.35 5.03 24.44
CA ALA A 211 40.41 5.78 25.70
C ALA A 211 41.53 6.84 25.68
N SER A 212 41.24 8.05 26.19
CA SER A 212 42.28 9.05 26.46
C SER A 212 43.19 8.58 27.60
N SER A 213 44.40 9.14 27.70
CA SER A 213 45.34 8.79 28.78
C SER A 213 44.83 9.11 30.19
N THR A 214 43.81 9.94 30.27
CA THR A 214 43.13 10.35 31.50
C THR A 214 41.81 9.62 31.74
N PHE A 215 41.38 8.73 30.84
CA PHE A 215 40.12 8.02 31.00
C PHE A 215 40.21 7.04 32.16
N ASP A 216 39.34 7.21 33.15
CA ASP A 216 39.21 6.35 34.32
C ASP A 216 37.73 6.04 34.50
N GLY A 217 37.31 4.84 34.11
CA GLY A 217 35.89 4.45 34.03
C GLY A 217 35.70 3.09 33.36
N SER A 218 34.44 2.66 33.19
CA SER A 218 34.07 1.37 32.60
C SER A 218 33.05 1.49 31.47
N ILE A 219 32.99 0.44 30.65
CA ILE A 219 32.00 0.22 29.60
C ILE A 219 31.25 -1.07 29.92
N THR A 220 29.93 -1.02 30.03
CA THR A 220 29.12 -2.18 30.46
C THR A 220 28.38 -2.86 29.31
N THR A 221 28.20 -2.17 28.19
CA THR A 221 27.53 -2.72 27.02
C THR A 221 28.03 -2.05 25.76
N VAL A 222 28.22 -2.83 24.70
CA VAL A 222 28.48 -2.39 23.33
C VAL A 222 27.55 -3.14 22.39
N SER A 223 26.98 -2.42 21.43
CA SER A 223 26.16 -2.96 20.34
C SER A 223 26.45 -2.17 19.07
N VAL A 224 26.81 -2.85 17.99
CA VAL A 224 27.09 -2.26 16.68
C VAL A 224 26.27 -2.99 15.64
N THR A 225 25.35 -2.27 15.02
CA THR A 225 24.43 -2.83 14.03
C THR A 225 24.55 -2.08 12.71
N ARG A 226 24.74 -2.82 11.61
CA ARG A 226 24.87 -2.21 10.27
C ARG A 226 23.63 -1.42 9.90
N VAL A 227 23.83 -0.22 9.40
CA VAL A 227 22.80 0.61 8.80
C VAL A 227 22.71 0.30 7.31
N VAL A 228 21.65 -0.41 6.90
CA VAL A 228 21.38 -0.60 5.46
C VAL A 228 20.54 0.58 4.93
N PRO A 229 20.86 1.09 3.72
CA PRO A 229 20.12 2.17 3.11
C PRO A 229 18.64 1.82 2.82
N ASN A 230 17.89 2.90 2.58
CA ASN A 230 16.44 3.04 2.47
C ASN A 230 15.68 1.89 1.80
N LEU A 231 14.44 1.69 2.23
CA LEU A 231 13.40 1.01 1.43
C LEU A 231 13.42 1.53 -0.01
N SER A 232 13.25 0.64 -0.98
CA SER A 232 13.05 1.00 -2.38
C SER A 232 11.61 1.51 -2.61
N THR A 233 11.19 2.51 -1.82
CA THR A 233 9.84 3.13 -1.85
C THR A 233 9.51 3.83 -3.17
N ALA A 234 10.45 3.85 -4.13
CA ALA A 234 10.25 4.46 -5.42
C ALA A 234 9.24 3.65 -6.24
N ASN A 235 7.99 4.08 -6.15
CA ASN A 235 6.87 3.83 -7.08
C ASN A 235 5.92 2.66 -6.78
N PHE A 236 6.20 1.75 -5.85
CA PHE A 236 5.29 0.60 -5.62
C PHE A 236 4.34 0.82 -4.43
N PRO A 237 3.02 0.85 -4.65
CA PRO A 237 2.06 0.95 -3.55
C PRO A 237 2.14 -0.25 -2.60
N TRP A 238 1.88 -0.02 -1.32
CA TRP A 238 1.95 -1.08 -0.31
C TRP A 238 0.61 -1.76 -0.09
N THR A 239 0.64 -3.03 0.27
CA THR A 239 -0.47 -3.78 0.87
C THR A 239 -0.23 -3.95 2.38
N PHE A 240 -1.26 -4.34 3.14
CA PHE A 240 -1.19 -4.37 4.60
C PHE A 240 -2.00 -5.53 5.18
N ALA A 241 -1.41 -6.24 6.14
CA ALA A 241 -2.06 -7.27 6.94
C ALA A 241 -1.84 -6.95 8.43
N ASP A 242 -2.95 -6.87 9.17
CA ASP A 242 -2.97 -6.47 10.58
C ASP A 242 -3.40 -7.61 11.49
N PHE A 243 -2.62 -7.85 12.55
CA PHE A 243 -2.84 -8.83 13.59
C PHE A 243 -2.65 -8.22 14.99
N GLY A 244 -2.80 -6.89 15.12
CA GLY A 244 -2.62 -6.17 16.39
C GLY A 244 -1.16 -5.78 16.59
N ASP A 245 -0.51 -6.37 17.58
CA ASP A 245 0.91 -6.09 17.85
C ASP A 245 1.86 -6.66 16.78
N SER A 246 1.33 -7.56 15.95
CA SER A 246 2.01 -8.02 14.73
C SER A 246 1.33 -7.46 13.48
N PHE A 247 2.13 -7.09 12.48
CA PHE A 247 1.62 -6.60 11.20
C PHE A 247 2.65 -6.75 10.09
N PHE A 248 2.18 -6.67 8.85
CA PHE A 248 2.99 -6.84 7.64
C PHE A 248 2.57 -5.83 6.58
N PHE A 249 3.54 -5.24 5.91
CA PHE A 249 3.40 -4.46 4.68
C PHE A 249 4.22 -5.10 3.59
N ALA A 250 3.73 -5.10 2.36
CA ALA A 250 4.50 -5.58 1.22
C ALA A 250 4.13 -4.83 -0.05
N ASN A 251 5.11 -4.55 -0.90
CA ASN A 251 4.92 -3.87 -2.19
C ASN A 251 5.52 -4.63 -3.38
N GLY A 252 6.05 -5.85 -3.15
CA GLY A 252 6.70 -6.68 -4.17
C GLY A 252 8.19 -6.43 -4.35
N VAL A 253 8.76 -5.47 -3.64
CA VAL A 253 10.20 -5.15 -3.64
C VAL A 253 10.73 -5.12 -2.20
N ASP A 254 9.95 -4.54 -1.30
CA ASP A 254 10.19 -4.48 0.13
C ASP A 254 9.03 -5.12 0.91
N MET A 255 9.36 -5.70 2.06
CA MET A 255 8.40 -6.08 3.09
C MET A 255 8.77 -5.39 4.40
N ILE A 256 7.80 -4.82 5.12
CA ILE A 256 7.99 -4.30 6.49
C ILE A 256 7.12 -5.15 7.39
N PHE A 257 7.63 -5.54 8.55
CA PHE A 257 6.83 -6.32 9.49
C PHE A 257 7.20 -5.99 10.92
N ARG A 258 6.26 -6.25 11.83
CA ARG A 258 6.52 -6.28 13.26
C ARG A 258 6.00 -7.61 13.77
N VAL A 259 6.83 -8.33 14.49
CA VAL A 259 6.44 -9.53 15.24
C VAL A 259 7.19 -9.53 16.58
N PRO A 260 6.65 -10.14 17.66
CA PRO A 260 7.24 -10.10 19.00
C PRO A 260 8.68 -10.61 19.07
N PHE A 261 9.07 -11.53 18.19
CA PHE A 261 10.41 -12.13 18.18
C PHE A 261 11.55 -11.09 18.09
N PHE A 262 11.40 -10.05 17.26
CA PHE A 262 12.46 -9.08 17.00
C PHE A 262 12.55 -7.97 18.04
N ASN A 263 11.53 -7.80 18.89
CA ASN A 263 11.36 -6.62 19.77
C ASN A 263 11.43 -5.25 19.03
N SER A 264 11.39 -5.25 17.70
CA SER A 264 11.45 -4.06 16.82
C SER A 264 10.70 -4.32 15.51
N ILE A 265 10.64 -3.31 14.64
CA ILE A 265 10.24 -3.49 13.24
C ILE A 265 11.36 -4.24 12.51
N GLY A 266 11.01 -5.27 11.74
CA GLY A 266 11.84 -5.92 10.74
C GLY A 266 11.42 -5.51 9.33
N TYR A 267 12.30 -5.72 8.35
CA TYR A 267 11.99 -5.48 6.94
C TYR A 267 12.93 -6.30 6.04
N THR A 268 12.50 -6.55 4.81
CA THR A 268 13.29 -7.11 3.71
C THR A 268 13.32 -6.13 2.55
N THR A 269 14.40 -6.15 1.76
CA THR A 269 14.59 -5.35 0.54
C THR A 269 15.07 -6.25 -0.59
N ASP A 270 14.99 -5.76 -1.83
CA ASP A 270 15.42 -6.38 -3.09
C ASP A 270 16.77 -7.14 -3.03
N GLU A 271 17.77 -6.64 -2.32
CA GLU A 271 19.10 -7.25 -2.26
C GLU A 271 19.27 -8.34 -1.17
N ALA A 272 18.34 -8.49 -0.22
CA ALA A 272 18.59 -9.29 0.99
C ALA A 272 17.41 -10.13 1.52
N GLY A 273 16.20 -10.03 0.99
CA GLY A 273 15.10 -10.88 1.45
C GLY A 273 13.89 -10.92 0.54
N ILE A 274 13.04 -11.92 0.76
CA ILE A 274 11.82 -12.12 -0.02
C ILE A 274 10.79 -11.04 0.32
N ALA A 275 10.27 -10.40 -0.71
CA ALA A 275 9.19 -9.42 -0.62
C ALA A 275 8.02 -9.83 -1.53
N PRO A 276 6.89 -10.29 -0.97
CA PRO A 276 5.71 -10.60 -1.78
C PRO A 276 5.08 -9.31 -2.34
N GLN A 277 4.38 -9.41 -3.48
CA GLN A 277 3.59 -8.29 -4.04
C GLN A 277 2.42 -7.89 -3.15
N THR A 278 1.86 -8.84 -2.40
CA THR A 278 0.68 -8.63 -1.58
C THR A 278 0.68 -9.44 -0.29
N VAL A 279 0.17 -8.83 0.77
CA VAL A 279 -0.19 -9.48 2.04
C VAL A 279 -1.64 -9.23 2.43
N CYS A 280 -2.25 -10.18 3.14
CA CYS A 280 -3.60 -10.07 3.69
C CYS A 280 -3.76 -10.86 5.00
N ASN A 281 -4.64 -10.41 5.90
CA ASN A 281 -5.16 -11.23 7.00
C ASN A 281 -6.42 -11.95 6.52
N TYR A 282 -6.42 -13.28 6.54
CA TYR A 282 -7.58 -14.10 6.25
C TYR A 282 -7.75 -15.17 7.33
N HIS A 283 -8.85 -15.13 8.08
CA HIS A 283 -9.09 -15.98 9.26
C HIS A 283 -7.91 -16.00 10.25
N ASP A 284 -7.35 -14.82 10.52
CA ASP A 284 -6.20 -14.64 11.42
C ASP A 284 -4.94 -15.42 10.99
N ARG A 285 -4.85 -15.74 9.69
CA ARG A 285 -3.66 -16.28 9.02
C ARG A 285 -3.00 -15.20 8.17
N LEU A 286 -1.67 -15.23 8.13
CA LEU A 286 -0.88 -14.43 7.20
C LEU A 286 -0.94 -15.05 5.81
N ILE A 287 -1.47 -14.27 4.86
CA ILE A 287 -1.47 -14.63 3.45
C ILE A 287 -0.45 -13.79 2.71
N MET A 288 0.35 -14.43 1.86
CA MET A 288 1.36 -13.80 1.01
C MET A 288 1.25 -14.31 -0.43
N GLY A 289 1.48 -13.45 -1.41
CA GLY A 289 1.50 -13.88 -2.82
C GLY A 289 2.30 -12.95 -3.73
N GLY A 290 2.63 -13.45 -4.91
CA GLY A 290 3.37 -12.71 -5.94
C GLY A 290 4.84 -12.59 -5.56
N PHE A 291 5.51 -13.73 -5.37
CA PHE A 291 6.93 -13.77 -5.01
C PHE A 291 7.81 -13.55 -6.24
N ASP A 292 8.97 -12.90 -6.05
CA ASP A 292 10.05 -12.93 -7.04
C ASP A 292 10.71 -14.31 -7.03
N THR A 293 10.33 -15.14 -8.00
CA THR A 293 10.82 -16.52 -8.11
C THR A 293 12.29 -16.62 -8.50
N THR A 294 12.94 -15.50 -8.86
CA THR A 294 14.37 -15.46 -9.17
C THR A 294 15.24 -15.27 -7.93
N HIS A 295 14.64 -14.97 -6.76
CA HIS A 295 15.36 -14.78 -5.52
C HIS A 295 16.12 -16.04 -5.10
N SER A 296 17.38 -15.87 -4.67
CA SER A 296 18.33 -16.96 -4.41
C SER A 296 17.87 -17.96 -3.34
N TRP A 297 17.04 -17.52 -2.37
CA TRP A 297 16.43 -18.39 -1.37
C TRP A 297 15.67 -19.58 -1.97
N PHE A 298 14.95 -19.38 -3.07
CA PHE A 298 14.16 -20.42 -3.73
C PHE A 298 15.01 -21.47 -4.46
N ALA A 299 16.33 -21.27 -4.52
CA ALA A 299 17.29 -22.24 -5.03
C ALA A 299 18.08 -22.94 -3.91
N THR A 300 17.71 -22.76 -2.64
CA THR A 300 18.41 -23.35 -1.50
C THR A 300 17.83 -24.71 -1.13
N THR A 301 18.69 -25.59 -0.60
CA THR A 301 18.26 -26.89 -0.07
C THR A 301 17.32 -26.77 1.14
N ARG A 302 17.32 -25.62 1.84
CA ARG A 302 16.40 -25.33 2.94
C ARG A 302 14.98 -25.08 2.43
N TRP A 303 14.86 -24.28 1.37
CA TRP A 303 13.60 -24.09 0.67
C TRP A 303 13.06 -25.42 0.12
N ASP A 304 13.90 -26.22 -0.55
CA ASP A 304 13.52 -27.51 -1.11
C ASP A 304 12.88 -28.43 -0.07
N LYS A 305 13.37 -28.44 1.19
CA LYS A 305 12.77 -29.23 2.28
C LYS A 305 11.30 -28.88 2.49
N VAL A 306 10.97 -27.59 2.57
CA VAL A 306 9.60 -27.12 2.85
C VAL A 306 8.73 -27.31 1.62
N TRP A 307 9.24 -26.92 0.46
CA TRP A 307 8.51 -26.96 -0.80
C TRP A 307 8.18 -28.39 -1.22
N ASP A 308 9.16 -29.29 -1.21
CA ASP A 308 8.94 -30.69 -1.55
C ASP A 308 7.98 -31.37 -0.58
N GLU A 309 8.01 -30.99 0.69
CA GLU A 309 7.07 -31.53 1.67
C GLU A 309 5.64 -31.11 1.38
N TRP A 310 5.42 -29.84 1.02
CA TRP A 310 4.10 -29.38 0.62
C TRP A 310 3.64 -30.08 -0.68
N VAL A 311 4.51 -30.22 -1.68
CA VAL A 311 4.21 -30.93 -2.93
C VAL A 311 3.83 -32.39 -2.65
N ARG A 312 4.57 -33.07 -1.76
CA ARG A 312 4.31 -34.46 -1.34
C ARG A 312 2.92 -34.63 -0.73
N VAL A 313 2.50 -33.70 0.12
CA VAL A 313 1.22 -33.80 0.86
C VAL A 313 0.04 -33.38 -0.02
N THR A 314 0.21 -32.39 -0.89
CA THR A 314 -0.94 -31.71 -1.55
C THR A 314 -1.14 -32.13 -3.01
N LEU A 315 -0.06 -32.33 -3.77
CA LEU A 315 -0.12 -32.57 -5.22
C LEU A 315 0.05 -34.05 -5.55
N ASP A 316 1.30 -34.49 -5.66
CA ASP A 316 1.73 -35.87 -5.91
C ASP A 316 3.27 -35.92 -5.81
N TYR A 317 3.81 -37.08 -5.39
CA TYR A 317 5.25 -37.35 -5.31
C TYR A 317 5.97 -37.23 -6.67
N THR A 318 5.24 -37.35 -7.78
CA THR A 318 5.81 -37.20 -9.14
C THR A 318 6.26 -35.76 -9.46
N GLN A 319 5.86 -34.77 -8.66
CA GLN A 319 6.18 -33.34 -8.88
C GLN A 319 7.25 -32.77 -7.94
N ILE A 320 8.00 -33.62 -7.24
CA ILE A 320 8.94 -33.29 -6.16
C ILE A 320 10.17 -32.45 -6.55
N ASN A 321 10.19 -31.88 -7.75
CA ASN A 321 11.19 -30.92 -8.22
C ASN A 321 10.51 -29.75 -8.96
N LYS A 322 9.23 -29.51 -8.68
CA LYS A 322 8.48 -28.40 -9.26
C LYS A 322 9.10 -27.10 -8.76
N VAL A 323 9.38 -26.15 -9.65
CA VAL A 323 9.85 -24.82 -9.25
C VAL A 323 8.64 -23.98 -8.85
N ILE A 324 8.79 -23.12 -7.83
CA ILE A 324 7.75 -22.18 -7.42
C ILE A 324 7.41 -21.22 -8.57
N GLY A 325 6.11 -21.02 -8.82
CA GLY A 325 5.61 -20.03 -9.78
C GLY A 325 5.27 -18.70 -9.11
N SER A 326 5.26 -17.60 -9.89
CA SER A 326 4.81 -16.28 -9.42
C SER A 326 3.30 -16.23 -9.12
N ASN A 327 2.57 -17.23 -9.60
CA ASN A 327 1.14 -17.49 -9.35
C ASN A 327 0.87 -18.31 -8.08
N VAL A 328 1.88 -18.48 -7.20
CA VAL A 328 1.76 -19.23 -5.95
C VAL A 328 1.45 -18.29 -4.78
N LEU A 329 0.45 -18.69 -3.99
CA LEU A 329 0.06 -18.07 -2.74
C LEU A 329 0.53 -18.92 -1.57
N PHE A 330 1.00 -18.28 -0.50
CA PHE A 330 1.31 -18.91 0.78
C PHE A 330 0.24 -18.55 1.82
N TRP A 331 -0.11 -19.52 2.67
CA TRP A 331 -0.83 -19.27 3.92
C TRP A 331 -0.04 -19.76 5.12
N GLY A 332 0.05 -18.91 6.13
CA GLY A 332 0.66 -19.21 7.42
C GLY A 332 -0.27 -19.89 8.41
N ASN A 333 0.25 -20.08 9.61
CA ASN A 333 -0.50 -20.62 10.75
C ASN A 333 -1.61 -19.67 11.22
N GLU A 334 -2.67 -20.24 11.80
CA GLU A 334 -3.69 -19.46 12.52
C GLU A 334 -3.06 -18.75 13.71
N ASN A 335 -3.36 -17.46 13.86
CA ASN A 335 -2.82 -16.58 14.91
C ASN A 335 -1.28 -16.55 14.94
N GLY A 336 -0.63 -16.87 13.82
CA GLY A 336 0.83 -16.93 13.71
C GLY A 336 1.47 -18.15 14.39
N GLY A 337 0.70 -19.18 14.79
CA GLY A 337 1.28 -20.42 15.32
C GLY A 337 1.68 -20.33 16.79
N ASP A 338 2.96 -20.09 17.06
CA ASP A 338 3.49 -20.03 18.42
C ASP A 338 2.92 -18.85 19.23
N TYR A 339 2.51 -19.10 20.48
CA TYR A 339 1.92 -18.08 21.34
C TYR A 339 2.92 -17.00 21.78
N LYS A 340 4.18 -17.37 21.98
CA LYS A 340 5.25 -16.49 22.46
C LYS A 340 5.91 -15.73 21.31
N TYR A 341 6.06 -16.38 20.16
CA TYR A 341 6.71 -15.85 18.97
C TYR A 341 5.84 -16.01 17.72
N PRO A 342 4.65 -15.38 17.69
CA PRO A 342 3.75 -15.54 16.56
C PRO A 342 4.40 -15.08 15.26
N PHE A 343 4.08 -15.79 14.18
CA PHE A 343 4.53 -15.61 12.79
C PHE A 343 6.02 -15.90 12.55
N ILE A 344 6.79 -16.36 13.55
CA ILE A 344 8.20 -16.69 13.33
C ILE A 344 8.35 -17.88 12.38
N GLU A 345 7.48 -18.89 12.48
CA GLU A 345 7.52 -20.05 11.59
C GLU A 345 7.18 -19.64 10.16
N ASP A 346 6.20 -18.75 9.99
CA ASP A 346 5.78 -18.22 8.69
C ASP A 346 6.92 -17.43 8.02
N LEU A 347 7.64 -16.61 8.79
CA LEU A 347 8.82 -15.86 8.31
C LEU A 347 10.00 -16.78 7.98
N CYS A 348 10.22 -17.83 8.77
CA CYS A 348 11.31 -18.78 8.55
C CYS A 348 11.18 -19.54 7.23
N VAL A 349 9.96 -19.83 6.77
CA VAL A 349 9.72 -20.40 5.43
C VAL A 349 10.40 -19.59 4.32
N PHE A 350 10.53 -18.27 4.52
CA PHE A 350 11.16 -17.34 3.59
C PHE A 350 12.58 -16.91 4.00
N GLY A 351 13.22 -17.66 4.92
CA GLY A 351 14.60 -17.44 5.34
C GLY A 351 14.79 -16.28 6.32
N ILE A 352 13.73 -15.86 7.01
CA ILE A 352 13.73 -14.74 7.96
C ILE A 352 13.55 -15.29 9.38
N PRO A 353 14.38 -14.92 10.38
CA PRO A 353 15.46 -13.92 10.33
C PRO A 353 16.74 -14.38 9.63
N ASP A 354 17.08 -15.66 9.79
CA ASP A 354 18.32 -16.25 9.32
C ASP A 354 18.20 -17.78 9.23
N ILE A 355 19.26 -18.39 8.70
CA ILE A 355 19.32 -19.82 8.44
C ILE A 355 19.42 -20.68 9.71
N ASP A 356 19.94 -20.14 10.81
CA ASP A 356 20.14 -20.88 12.05
C ASP A 356 18.81 -21.05 12.78
N ILE A 357 17.99 -19.99 12.80
CA ILE A 357 16.62 -20.06 13.31
C ILE A 357 15.76 -20.97 12.43
N PHE A 358 15.94 -20.93 11.10
CA PHE A 358 15.27 -21.91 10.23
C PHE A 358 15.64 -23.34 10.60
N ASP A 359 16.93 -23.65 10.73
CA ASP A 359 17.38 -25.02 11.04
C ASP A 359 16.90 -25.49 12.41
N MET A 360 16.67 -24.57 13.36
CA MET A 360 16.06 -24.87 14.66
C MET A 360 14.56 -25.19 14.55
N LEU A 361 13.83 -24.53 13.64
CA LEU A 361 12.37 -24.63 13.52
C LEU A 361 11.90 -25.54 12.39
N VAL A 362 12.78 -26.04 11.53
CA VAL A 362 12.42 -26.78 10.31
C VAL A 362 11.50 -27.97 10.59
N ASP A 363 11.73 -28.74 11.65
CA ASP A 363 10.89 -29.89 11.99
C ASP A 363 9.46 -29.47 12.35
N ILE A 364 9.29 -28.32 13.03
CA ILE A 364 7.99 -27.74 13.37
C ILE A 364 7.30 -27.23 12.11
N ILE A 365 8.04 -26.55 11.22
CA ILE A 365 7.53 -26.06 9.93
C ILE A 365 7.01 -27.24 9.09
N LEU A 366 7.80 -28.31 8.95
CA LEU A 366 7.39 -29.49 8.20
C LEU A 366 6.17 -30.18 8.82
N ALA A 367 6.06 -30.21 10.15
CA ALA A 367 4.88 -30.73 10.83
C ALA A 367 3.62 -29.87 10.58
N ASN A 368 3.76 -28.54 10.55
CA ASN A 368 2.67 -27.63 10.22
C ASN A 368 2.23 -27.79 8.74
N VAL A 369 3.17 -28.00 7.81
CA VAL A 369 2.86 -28.31 6.41
C VAL A 369 2.10 -29.63 6.29
N ARG A 370 2.57 -30.71 6.95
CA ARG A 370 1.90 -32.02 6.95
C ARG A 370 0.49 -32.01 7.52
N SER A 371 0.24 -31.15 8.50
CA SER A 371 -1.06 -31.02 9.15
C SER A 371 -1.99 -30.01 8.45
N GLY A 372 -1.56 -29.42 7.33
CA GLY A 372 -2.29 -28.41 6.58
C GLY A 372 -2.27 -27.02 7.23
N ARG A 373 -1.77 -26.87 8.46
CA ARG A 373 -1.78 -25.60 9.20
C ARG A 373 -1.04 -24.47 8.49
N MET A 374 -0.09 -24.79 7.61
CA MET A 374 0.54 -23.84 6.69
C MET A 374 0.77 -24.51 5.33
N GLY A 375 0.92 -23.73 4.26
CA GLY A 375 1.17 -24.31 2.94
C GLY A 375 1.03 -23.32 1.78
N PHE A 376 0.88 -23.88 0.58
CA PHE A 376 0.84 -23.12 -0.66
C PHE A 376 -0.33 -23.48 -1.56
N ALA A 377 -0.78 -22.54 -2.39
CA ALA A 377 -1.83 -22.76 -3.39
C ALA A 377 -1.37 -22.15 -4.71
N GLU A 378 -1.34 -22.99 -5.75
CA GLU A 378 -1.08 -22.54 -7.12
C GLU A 378 -2.39 -22.04 -7.73
N MET A 379 -2.36 -20.82 -8.26
CA MET A 379 -3.52 -20.24 -8.91
C MET A 379 -3.74 -20.87 -10.30
N PRO A 380 -5.00 -20.98 -10.76
CA PRO A 380 -5.33 -21.54 -12.07
C PRO A 380 -4.99 -20.61 -13.26
N PHE A 381 -4.45 -19.42 -12.99
CA PHE A 381 -3.86 -18.50 -13.96
C PHE A 381 -2.33 -18.55 -13.87
N LYS A 382 -1.60 -18.00 -14.85
CA LYS A 382 -0.15 -18.26 -15.01
C LYS A 382 0.73 -17.14 -14.49
N GLU A 383 0.27 -15.91 -14.57
CA GLU A 383 1.11 -14.75 -14.27
C GLU A 383 1.07 -14.38 -12.78
N SER A 384 1.81 -13.36 -12.41
CA SER A 384 2.05 -13.00 -11.00
C SER A 384 0.77 -12.62 -10.26
N ILE A 385 0.67 -13.02 -8.99
CA ILE A 385 -0.35 -12.49 -8.08
C ILE A 385 -0.03 -11.02 -7.77
N ARG A 386 -1.02 -10.15 -7.94
CA ARG A 386 -0.92 -8.71 -7.65
C ARG A 386 -1.59 -8.32 -6.35
N ALA A 387 -2.76 -8.87 -6.05
CA ALA A 387 -3.48 -8.52 -4.83
C ALA A 387 -4.27 -9.71 -4.27
N VAL A 388 -4.39 -9.76 -2.96
CA VAL A 388 -5.23 -10.73 -2.26
C VAL A 388 -6.15 -10.00 -1.28
N LYS A 389 -7.45 -10.32 -1.31
CA LYS A 389 -8.46 -9.70 -0.43
C LYS A 389 -9.60 -10.67 -0.09
N GLN A 390 -10.11 -10.59 1.14
CA GLN A 390 -11.30 -11.31 1.57
C GLN A 390 -12.57 -10.72 0.94
N LEU A 391 -13.42 -11.56 0.34
CA LEU A 391 -14.77 -11.24 -0.14
C LEU A 391 -15.77 -12.28 0.39
N GLY A 392 -16.53 -11.90 1.41
CA GLY A 392 -17.40 -12.78 2.17
C GLY A 392 -16.58 -13.81 2.93
N GLU A 393 -16.95 -15.08 2.77
CA GLU A 393 -16.23 -16.24 3.30
C GLU A 393 -15.18 -16.78 2.32
N GLU A 394 -14.92 -16.08 1.21
CA GLU A 394 -13.96 -16.48 0.20
C GLU A 394 -12.76 -15.54 0.20
N LEU A 395 -11.59 -16.06 -0.17
CA LEU A 395 -10.40 -15.27 -0.42
C LEU A 395 -10.24 -15.09 -1.93
N ILE A 396 -10.21 -13.85 -2.40
CA ILE A 396 -10.06 -13.54 -3.83
C ILE A 396 -8.61 -13.18 -4.12
N VAL A 397 -8.06 -13.81 -5.16
CA VAL A 397 -6.69 -13.64 -5.62
C VAL A 397 -6.74 -13.02 -7.01
N TYR A 398 -6.17 -11.83 -7.12
CA TYR A 398 -6.09 -11.05 -8.35
C TYR A 398 -4.67 -11.17 -8.90
N GLY A 399 -4.52 -11.76 -10.08
CA GLY A 399 -3.26 -11.84 -10.82
C GLY A 399 -3.21 -10.88 -12.00
N ASP A 400 -2.11 -10.95 -12.75
CA ASP A 400 -1.94 -10.21 -14.00
C ASP A 400 -2.85 -10.73 -15.12
N ASP A 401 -3.07 -12.04 -15.24
CA ASP A 401 -3.82 -12.64 -16.34
C ASP A 401 -5.13 -13.32 -15.90
N GLY A 402 -5.51 -13.19 -14.63
CA GLY A 402 -6.76 -13.77 -14.15
C GLY A 402 -7.10 -13.46 -12.70
N ILE A 403 -8.34 -13.79 -12.35
CA ILE A 403 -8.83 -13.76 -10.97
C ILE A 403 -9.24 -15.18 -10.59
N ALA A 404 -8.85 -15.57 -9.39
CA ALA A 404 -9.23 -16.83 -8.78
C ALA A 404 -9.83 -16.58 -7.40
N LYS A 405 -10.57 -17.55 -6.90
CA LYS A 405 -11.03 -17.59 -5.52
C LYS A 405 -10.50 -18.83 -4.84
N ILE A 406 -10.22 -18.68 -3.55
CA ILE A 406 -9.79 -19.75 -2.68
C ILE A 406 -10.89 -19.97 -1.66
N ARG A 407 -11.28 -21.24 -1.50
CA ARG A 407 -12.21 -21.68 -0.46
C ARG A 407 -11.48 -22.59 0.53
N ASP A 408 -11.67 -22.33 1.81
CA ASP A 408 -11.26 -23.25 2.87
C ASP A 408 -12.23 -24.43 2.89
N THR A 409 -11.72 -25.64 2.75
CA THR A 409 -12.50 -26.89 2.79
C THR A 409 -12.50 -27.54 4.17
N GLY A 410 -11.68 -27.04 5.11
CA GLY A 410 -11.43 -27.66 6.41
C GLY A 410 -10.72 -29.01 6.35
N ASN A 411 -10.28 -29.45 5.16
CA ASN A 411 -9.57 -30.71 4.97
C ASN A 411 -8.05 -30.48 5.04
N PRO A 412 -7.30 -31.09 5.98
CA PRO A 412 -5.85 -30.93 6.10
C PRO A 412 -5.06 -31.20 4.81
N ASP A 413 -5.49 -32.18 3.99
CA ASP A 413 -4.78 -32.58 2.77
C ASP A 413 -5.02 -31.62 1.59
N ARG A 414 -6.11 -30.84 1.65
CA ARG A 414 -6.53 -29.90 0.61
C ARG A 414 -7.24 -28.70 1.21
N GLN A 415 -6.58 -28.06 2.19
CA GLN A 415 -7.25 -27.05 3.00
C GLN A 415 -7.82 -25.94 2.12
N PHE A 416 -7.05 -25.53 1.13
CA PHE A 416 -7.46 -24.52 0.18
C PHE A 416 -7.66 -25.09 -1.21
N VAL A 417 -8.88 -24.92 -1.75
CA VAL A 417 -9.20 -25.24 -3.15
C VAL A 417 -9.27 -23.95 -3.94
N THR A 418 -8.55 -23.93 -5.05
CA THR A 418 -8.51 -22.79 -5.97
C THR A 418 -9.52 -23.00 -7.10
N GLU A 419 -10.24 -21.94 -7.45
CA GLU A 419 -11.20 -21.95 -8.55
C GLU A 419 -10.99 -20.68 -9.39
N LYS A 420 -10.91 -20.87 -10.70
CA LYS A 420 -10.79 -19.76 -11.64
C LYS A 420 -12.13 -19.03 -11.72
N VAL A 421 -12.08 -17.70 -11.59
CA VAL A 421 -13.26 -16.85 -11.70
C VAL A 421 -13.37 -16.26 -13.10
N ILE A 422 -12.31 -15.62 -13.59
CA ILE A 422 -12.28 -14.97 -14.91
C ILE A 422 -10.85 -14.85 -15.44
N ASP A 423 -10.70 -14.83 -16.77
CA ASP A 423 -9.45 -14.62 -17.53
C ASP A 423 -9.05 -13.14 -17.67
N ILE A 424 -9.36 -12.33 -16.66
CA ILE A 424 -9.07 -10.90 -16.63
C ILE A 424 -8.38 -10.60 -15.31
N GLY A 425 -7.16 -10.05 -15.39
CA GLY A 425 -6.36 -9.67 -14.24
C GLY A 425 -6.41 -8.17 -13.95
N ILE A 426 -5.50 -7.71 -13.10
CA ILE A 426 -5.37 -6.31 -12.70
C ILE A 426 -3.95 -5.80 -12.96
N SER A 427 -3.80 -4.50 -13.25
CA SER A 427 -2.48 -3.94 -13.55
C SER A 427 -1.56 -3.74 -12.36
N GLY A 428 -2.06 -3.73 -11.12
CA GLY A 428 -1.23 -3.42 -9.96
C GLY A 428 -1.89 -3.80 -8.64
N ASN A 429 -1.11 -3.92 -7.57
CA ASN A 429 -1.58 -4.41 -6.27
C ASN A 429 -2.62 -3.49 -5.58
N ARG A 430 -2.73 -2.23 -6.02
CA ARG A 430 -3.72 -1.26 -5.58
C ARG A 430 -4.79 -0.93 -6.62
N CYS A 431 -4.86 -1.69 -7.70
CA CYS A 431 -5.98 -1.69 -8.66
C CYS A 431 -7.20 -2.47 -8.16
N VAL A 432 -7.32 -2.73 -6.85
CA VAL A 432 -8.49 -3.33 -6.21
C VAL A 432 -8.74 -2.76 -4.82
N THR A 433 -10.00 -2.42 -4.55
CA THR A 433 -10.48 -1.85 -3.29
C THR A 433 -11.87 -2.36 -2.96
N GLY A 434 -12.36 -2.11 -1.74
CA GLY A 434 -13.70 -2.53 -1.33
C GLY A 434 -13.79 -2.98 0.12
N THR A 435 -14.87 -3.69 0.43
CA THR A 435 -15.14 -4.33 1.73
C THR A 435 -15.27 -5.83 1.54
N LYS A 436 -15.60 -6.55 2.62
CA LYS A 436 -15.93 -7.97 2.54
C LYS A 436 -17.19 -8.25 1.72
N ASP A 437 -18.03 -7.25 1.42
CA ASP A 437 -19.27 -7.47 0.68
C ASP A 437 -19.13 -7.19 -0.82
N VAL A 438 -18.22 -6.29 -1.18
CA VAL A 438 -18.02 -5.84 -2.55
C VAL A 438 -16.58 -5.42 -2.79
N HIS A 439 -16.00 -5.89 -3.88
CA HIS A 439 -14.77 -5.37 -4.45
C HIS A 439 -15.04 -4.57 -5.72
N TYR A 440 -14.22 -3.56 -5.95
CA TYR A 440 -14.09 -2.88 -7.23
C TYR A 440 -12.64 -2.98 -7.69
N PHE A 441 -12.43 -3.31 -8.96
CA PHE A 441 -11.09 -3.46 -9.52
C PHE A 441 -11.01 -2.92 -10.95
N LEU A 442 -9.78 -2.63 -11.38
CA LEU A 442 -9.44 -2.22 -12.74
C LEU A 442 -8.72 -3.34 -13.48
N ASP A 443 -9.16 -3.63 -14.70
CA ASP A 443 -8.39 -4.46 -15.63
C ASP A 443 -7.24 -3.69 -16.30
N HIS A 444 -6.49 -4.36 -17.18
CA HIS A 444 -5.35 -3.75 -17.90
C HIS A 444 -5.75 -2.68 -18.91
N GLU A 445 -6.98 -2.72 -19.37
CA GLU A 445 -7.60 -1.71 -20.21
C GLU A 445 -8.28 -0.60 -19.38
N VAL A 446 -8.04 -0.58 -18.06
CA VAL A 446 -8.56 0.43 -17.11
C VAL A 446 -10.08 0.47 -17.05
N ASN A 447 -10.76 -0.61 -17.40
CA ASN A 447 -12.19 -0.72 -17.16
C ASN A 447 -12.46 -1.07 -15.72
N LEU A 448 -13.50 -0.44 -15.17
CA LEU A 448 -13.99 -0.71 -13.83
C LEU A 448 -14.88 -1.96 -13.84
N TRP A 449 -14.62 -2.82 -12.87
CA TRP A 449 -15.40 -4.02 -12.57
C TRP A 449 -15.89 -3.99 -11.12
N ARG A 450 -16.98 -4.69 -10.86
CA ARG A 450 -17.53 -4.92 -9.53
C ARG A 450 -17.59 -6.41 -9.25
N TYR A 451 -17.23 -6.84 -8.05
CA TYR A 451 -17.39 -8.22 -7.61
C TYR A 451 -18.07 -8.27 -6.24
N GLN A 452 -19.32 -8.73 -6.21
CA GLN A 452 -20.07 -8.92 -4.96
C GLN A 452 -19.79 -10.30 -4.35
N ALA A 453 -19.82 -10.39 -3.01
CA ALA A 453 -19.67 -11.65 -2.30
C ALA A 453 -20.70 -12.70 -2.75
N GLY A 454 -20.22 -13.92 -3.05
CA GLY A 454 -21.03 -15.01 -3.59
C GLY A 454 -21.49 -14.83 -5.05
N GLY A 455 -21.14 -13.73 -5.70
CA GLY A 455 -21.49 -13.43 -7.09
C GLY A 455 -20.40 -13.79 -8.10
N VAL A 456 -20.44 -13.12 -9.24
CA VAL A 456 -19.38 -13.12 -10.27
C VAL A 456 -18.96 -11.68 -10.58
N PRO A 457 -17.76 -11.45 -11.12
CA PRO A 457 -17.37 -10.12 -11.59
C PRO A 457 -18.30 -9.58 -12.67
N GLU A 458 -18.72 -8.33 -12.50
CA GLU A 458 -19.60 -7.59 -13.39
C GLU A 458 -18.85 -6.41 -14.01
N TYR A 459 -18.89 -6.31 -15.33
CA TYR A 459 -18.31 -5.20 -16.08
C TYR A 459 -19.13 -3.93 -15.89
N ILE A 460 -18.52 -2.88 -15.32
CA ILE A 460 -19.13 -1.56 -15.12
C ILE A 460 -18.74 -0.61 -16.27
N GLY A 461 -17.51 -0.71 -16.77
CA GLY A 461 -16.99 0.07 -17.89
C GLY A 461 -16.14 1.27 -17.45
N TYR A 462 -16.30 2.41 -18.13
CA TYR A 462 -15.55 3.65 -17.87
C TYR A 462 -14.07 3.71 -18.28
N GLY A 463 -13.51 2.66 -18.90
CA GLY A 463 -12.12 2.67 -19.37
C GLY A 463 -11.82 3.83 -20.33
N THR A 464 -12.72 4.14 -21.28
CA THR A 464 -12.52 5.27 -22.21
C THR A 464 -12.55 6.66 -21.58
N GLN A 465 -13.01 6.78 -20.34
CA GLN A 465 -12.97 8.02 -19.58
C GLN A 465 -11.69 8.16 -18.77
N MET A 466 -11.08 7.02 -18.40
CA MET A 466 -9.81 6.98 -17.68
C MET A 466 -8.69 7.04 -18.73
N VAL A 467 -8.01 8.20 -18.80
CA VAL A 467 -7.05 8.54 -19.87
C VAL A 467 -6.04 7.41 -20.14
N SER A 468 -5.78 7.14 -21.41
CA SER A 468 -4.95 6.06 -21.97
C SER A 468 -3.43 6.21 -21.78
N ASP A 469 -2.96 7.26 -21.11
CA ASP A 469 -1.56 7.73 -21.21
C ASP A 469 -0.71 7.40 -19.96
N GLY A 470 -1.15 6.45 -19.12
CA GLY A 470 -0.51 6.11 -17.84
C GLY A 470 0.09 4.72 -17.78
N ASN A 471 1.10 4.54 -16.93
CA ASN A 471 1.51 3.23 -16.44
C ASN A 471 0.60 2.84 -15.26
N TYR A 472 -0.38 1.97 -15.52
CA TYR A 472 -1.45 1.63 -14.57
C TYR A 472 -1.01 0.70 -13.43
N LEU A 473 0.24 0.22 -13.44
CA LEU A 473 0.86 -0.47 -12.30
C LEU A 473 0.76 0.35 -11.00
N TYR A 474 0.59 1.67 -11.12
CA TYR A 474 0.62 2.62 -10.01
C TYR A 474 -0.75 3.22 -9.67
N ALA A 475 -1.87 2.67 -10.15
CA ALA A 475 -3.18 3.18 -9.75
C ALA A 475 -3.46 2.91 -8.25
N LEU A 476 -4.06 3.87 -7.56
CA LEU A 476 -4.48 3.77 -6.16
C LEU A 476 -6.00 3.81 -6.07
N MET A 477 -6.60 2.66 -5.74
CA MET A 477 -8.04 2.58 -5.49
C MET A 477 -8.37 2.61 -3.99
N ASN A 478 -9.31 3.46 -3.62
CA ASN A 478 -9.86 3.58 -2.28
C ASN A 478 -11.39 3.47 -2.32
N TYR A 479 -11.98 2.88 -1.29
CA TYR A 479 -13.43 2.71 -1.17
C TYR A 479 -13.91 3.34 0.13
N ASP A 480 -14.98 4.13 0.04
CA ASP A 480 -15.72 4.57 1.21
C ASP A 480 -17.04 3.81 1.30
N GLU A 481 -17.19 3.03 2.38
CA GLU A 481 -18.35 2.17 2.61
C GLU A 481 -19.65 2.96 2.86
N ARG A 482 -19.55 4.13 3.51
CA ARG A 482 -20.73 4.91 3.91
C ARG A 482 -21.41 5.58 2.71
N GLU A 483 -20.63 6.17 1.81
CA GLU A 483 -21.13 6.81 0.58
C GLU A 483 -21.12 5.84 -0.61
N ARG A 484 -20.55 4.64 -0.44
CA ARG A 484 -20.38 3.62 -1.49
C ARG A 484 -19.65 4.17 -2.72
N GLY A 485 -18.65 5.00 -2.47
CA GLY A 485 -17.85 5.68 -3.49
C GLY A 485 -16.51 5.00 -3.72
N VAL A 486 -16.13 4.85 -4.99
CA VAL A 486 -14.82 4.30 -5.42
C VAL A 486 -13.96 5.45 -5.93
N TYR A 487 -12.79 5.63 -5.35
CA TYR A 487 -11.84 6.69 -5.67
C TYR A 487 -10.60 6.07 -6.31
N ILE A 488 -10.31 6.45 -7.54
CA ILE A 488 -9.32 5.81 -8.41
C ILE A 488 -8.31 6.85 -8.82
N SER A 489 -7.14 6.88 -8.18
CA SER A 489 -6.10 7.84 -8.50
C SER A 489 -5.08 7.22 -9.45
N ILE A 490 -4.93 7.78 -10.64
CA ILE A 490 -4.00 7.28 -11.66
C ILE A 490 -2.92 8.35 -11.92
N PRO A 491 -1.63 8.06 -11.64
CA PRO A 491 -0.54 8.95 -12.00
C PRO A 491 -0.29 8.93 -13.51
N THR A 492 -0.10 10.09 -14.14
CA THR A 492 0.24 10.21 -15.57
C THR A 492 1.73 10.52 -15.77
N VAL A 493 2.26 10.20 -16.96
CA VAL A 493 3.68 10.34 -17.33
C VAL A 493 4.26 11.76 -17.20
N SER A 494 3.41 12.78 -17.10
CA SER A 494 3.82 14.18 -16.88
C SER A 494 3.69 14.65 -15.42
N TRP A 495 3.61 13.71 -14.47
CA TRP A 495 3.34 13.96 -13.04
C TRP A 495 1.98 14.65 -12.78
N GLY A 496 1.13 14.69 -13.81
CA GLY A 496 -0.26 15.02 -13.66
C GLY A 496 -0.98 13.88 -12.95
N ILE A 497 -1.78 14.17 -11.95
CA ILE A 497 -2.62 13.13 -11.34
C ILE A 497 -4.08 13.43 -11.64
N THR A 498 -4.77 12.42 -12.17
CA THR A 498 -6.23 12.43 -12.25
C THR A 498 -6.76 11.36 -11.33
N THR A 499 -7.61 11.77 -10.41
CA THR A 499 -8.46 10.87 -9.66
C THR A 499 -9.82 10.81 -10.35
N TYR A 500 -10.37 9.61 -10.44
CA TYR A 500 -11.74 9.35 -10.86
C TYR A 500 -12.53 8.93 -9.65
N VAL A 501 -13.78 9.39 -9.53
CA VAL A 501 -14.67 8.95 -8.45
C VAL A 501 -15.96 8.46 -9.03
N PHE A 502 -16.23 7.21 -8.71
CA PHE A 502 -17.36 6.47 -9.19
C PHE A 502 -18.33 6.18 -8.06
N PHE A 503 -19.61 6.44 -8.33
CA PHE A 503 -20.73 5.99 -7.51
C PHE A 503 -21.70 5.20 -8.39
N GLU A 504 -22.17 4.04 -7.94
CA GLU A 504 -23.04 3.18 -8.75
C GLU A 504 -24.27 3.90 -9.29
N LYS A 505 -24.88 4.77 -8.47
CA LYS A 505 -26.08 5.52 -8.83
C LYS A 505 -25.79 6.75 -9.70
N TYR A 506 -24.62 7.36 -9.58
CA TYR A 506 -24.36 8.70 -10.11
C TYR A 506 -23.33 8.72 -11.26
N GLY A 507 -22.64 7.60 -11.49
CA GLY A 507 -21.62 7.47 -12.51
C GLY A 507 -20.26 7.97 -12.05
N MET A 508 -19.45 8.47 -12.97
CA MET A 508 -18.05 8.80 -12.72
C MET A 508 -17.75 10.28 -12.88
N SER A 509 -16.91 10.82 -12.01
CA SER A 509 -16.41 12.20 -12.03
C SER A 509 -14.88 12.25 -12.01
N THR A 510 -14.27 13.33 -12.47
CA THR A 510 -12.80 13.55 -12.39
C THR A 510 -12.41 14.63 -11.38
N HIS A 511 -11.18 14.55 -10.86
CA HIS A 511 -10.54 15.53 -9.97
C HIS A 511 -9.02 15.45 -10.12
N HIS A 512 -8.32 16.54 -9.81
CA HIS A 512 -6.88 16.70 -10.08
C HIS A 512 -5.97 16.60 -8.85
N HIS A 513 -6.41 15.88 -7.81
CA HIS A 513 -5.58 15.58 -6.63
C HIS A 513 -5.37 14.08 -6.59
N LEU A 514 -4.15 13.65 -6.27
CA LEU A 514 -3.84 12.24 -6.00
C LEU A 514 -4.38 11.85 -4.64
N ILE A 515 -5.44 11.06 -4.59
CA ILE A 515 -5.92 10.51 -3.32
C ILE A 515 -5.11 9.23 -3.04
N LYS A 516 -4.21 9.30 -2.06
CA LYS A 516 -3.35 8.18 -1.65
C LYS A 516 -4.08 7.22 -0.71
N SER A 517 -4.85 7.77 0.22
CA SER A 517 -5.68 7.02 1.17
C SER A 517 -6.88 7.82 1.63
N LEU A 518 -7.96 7.13 2.03
CA LEU A 518 -9.21 7.70 2.54
C LEU A 518 -9.51 7.21 3.95
N PHE A 519 -10.07 8.08 4.78
CA PHE A 519 -10.49 7.76 6.13
C PHE A 519 -11.65 8.66 6.57
N ARG A 520 -12.39 8.25 7.61
CA ARG A 520 -13.43 9.09 8.22
C ARG A 520 -12.98 9.58 9.59
N ARG A 521 -13.06 10.90 9.83
CA ARG A 521 -12.78 11.56 11.11
C ARG A 521 -14.02 12.31 11.56
N GLY A 522 -14.56 12.00 12.74
CA GLY A 522 -15.80 12.63 13.22
C GLY A 522 -17.00 12.47 12.28
N GLY A 523 -17.00 11.42 11.44
CA GLY A 523 -17.99 11.18 10.40
C GLY A 523 -17.72 11.85 9.06
N GLU A 524 -16.77 12.78 8.97
CA GLU A 524 -16.34 13.44 7.73
C GLU A 524 -15.31 12.62 6.99
N LEU A 525 -15.39 12.56 5.66
CA LEU A 525 -14.43 11.84 4.83
C LEU A 525 -13.23 12.73 4.54
N VAL A 526 -12.03 12.23 4.82
CA VAL A 526 -10.76 12.95 4.77
C VAL A 526 -9.73 12.09 4.03
N SER A 527 -8.72 12.73 3.46
CA SER A 527 -7.77 12.07 2.56
C SER A 527 -6.35 12.52 2.80
N ILE A 528 -5.41 11.64 2.45
CA ILE A 528 -4.02 12.03 2.21
C ILE A 528 -3.85 12.26 0.72
N ALA A 529 -3.47 13.48 0.34
CA ALA A 529 -3.27 13.86 -1.06
C ALA A 529 -2.02 14.71 -1.31
N THR A 530 -1.48 14.68 -2.54
CA THR A 530 -0.42 15.62 -2.96
C THR A 530 -1.02 16.98 -3.31
N GLY A 531 -0.33 18.05 -2.90
CA GLY A 531 -0.69 19.45 -3.22
C GLY A 531 -0.31 19.93 -4.63
N ASN A 532 0.22 19.07 -5.51
CA ASN A 532 0.51 19.47 -6.89
C ASN A 532 -0.79 19.47 -7.70
N THR A 533 -1.51 20.58 -7.65
CA THR A 533 -2.58 20.90 -8.60
C THR A 533 -2.00 21.02 -9.99
N LEU A 534 -2.47 20.20 -10.93
CA LEU A 534 -2.35 20.56 -12.35
C LEU A 534 -3.13 21.87 -12.55
N PRO A 535 -2.52 22.94 -13.06
CA PRO A 535 -3.27 24.13 -13.44
C PRO A 535 -4.15 23.78 -14.64
N ASN A 536 -5.45 24.06 -14.54
CA ASN A 536 -6.40 24.26 -15.65
C ASN A 536 -7.15 23.05 -16.24
N ALA A 537 -7.33 21.94 -15.53
CA ALA A 537 -8.25 20.90 -15.99
C ALA A 537 -9.62 21.05 -15.30
N SER A 538 -10.66 21.30 -16.11
CA SER A 538 -12.05 21.32 -15.67
C SER A 538 -12.55 19.91 -15.37
N PRO A 539 -13.25 19.67 -14.24
CA PRO A 539 -13.79 18.36 -13.94
C PRO A 539 -14.82 17.95 -14.99
N VAL A 540 -14.88 16.64 -15.26
CA VAL A 540 -15.83 16.04 -16.20
C VAL A 540 -16.70 15.04 -15.44
N ILE A 541 -17.98 15.03 -15.73
CA ILE A 541 -18.98 14.18 -15.08
C ILE A 541 -19.62 13.31 -16.16
N VAL A 542 -19.64 12.00 -15.96
CA VAL A 542 -20.19 11.03 -16.90
C VAL A 542 -21.26 10.20 -16.19
N SER A 543 -22.48 10.22 -16.73
CA SER A 543 -23.60 9.45 -16.18
C SER A 543 -23.38 7.93 -16.34
N PRO A 544 -24.08 7.10 -15.54
CA PRO A 544 -24.22 5.68 -15.84
C PRO A 544 -24.74 5.43 -17.26
N PRO A 545 -24.38 4.29 -17.89
CA PRO A 545 -25.01 3.84 -19.12
C PRO A 545 -26.52 3.74 -18.96
N PHE A 546 -27.28 4.30 -19.89
CA PHE A 546 -28.72 4.17 -19.95
C PHE A 546 -29.20 3.86 -21.37
N ASN A 547 -30.33 3.17 -21.46
CA ASN A 547 -30.91 2.74 -22.74
C ASN A 547 -32.35 3.24 -22.94
N MET A 548 -32.88 4.09 -22.06
CA MET A 548 -34.26 4.61 -22.19
C MET A 548 -35.34 3.50 -22.33
N GLY A 549 -35.12 2.36 -21.67
CA GLY A 549 -36.10 1.28 -21.50
C GLY A 549 -36.18 0.23 -22.63
N ASN A 550 -35.26 0.18 -23.58
CA ASN A 550 -35.10 -0.92 -24.57
C ASN A 550 -33.79 -0.73 -25.36
N ARG A 551 -33.31 -1.75 -26.08
CA ARG A 551 -32.08 -1.65 -26.90
C ARG A 551 -32.32 -1.30 -28.39
N ALA A 552 -33.42 -0.60 -28.71
CA ALA A 552 -33.66 -0.12 -30.07
C ALA A 552 -32.89 1.17 -30.36
N ILE A 553 -32.50 1.37 -31.63
CA ILE A 553 -31.80 2.58 -32.08
C ILE A 553 -32.69 3.81 -31.84
N LYS A 554 -32.11 4.78 -31.15
CA LYS A 554 -32.70 6.09 -30.85
C LYS A 554 -31.75 7.18 -31.31
N VAL A 555 -32.31 8.33 -31.63
CA VAL A 555 -31.56 9.56 -31.87
C VAL A 555 -31.92 10.55 -30.78
N ILE A 556 -30.94 10.98 -30.01
CA ILE A 556 -31.07 12.09 -29.07
C ILE A 556 -30.97 13.38 -29.89
N ASP A 557 -31.98 14.24 -29.71
CA ASP A 557 -32.20 15.50 -30.43
C ASP A 557 -31.81 16.70 -29.56
N THR A 558 -32.08 16.62 -28.26
CA THR A 558 -31.83 17.72 -27.33
C THR A 558 -31.60 17.20 -25.93
N VAL A 559 -30.71 17.86 -25.20
CA VAL A 559 -30.51 17.68 -23.77
C VAL A 559 -30.81 19.00 -23.08
N GLU A 560 -31.85 19.02 -22.26
CA GLU A 560 -32.20 20.16 -21.40
C GLU A 560 -31.66 19.90 -19.99
N THR A 561 -30.88 20.81 -19.45
CA THR A 561 -30.24 20.72 -18.15
C THR A 561 -30.70 21.84 -17.24
N THR A 562 -31.04 21.47 -16.01
CA THR A 562 -31.21 22.46 -14.93
C THR A 562 -29.91 22.55 -14.15
N PHE A 563 -29.30 23.73 -14.12
CA PHE A 563 -28.05 23.94 -13.40
C PHE A 563 -27.95 25.33 -12.76
N SER A 564 -27.05 25.47 -11.80
CA SER A 564 -26.73 26.75 -11.15
C SER A 564 -25.26 26.82 -10.77
N ASN A 565 -24.66 28.01 -10.81
CA ASN A 565 -23.26 28.27 -10.45
C ASN A 565 -22.25 27.41 -11.22
N ILE A 566 -22.51 27.14 -12.51
CA ILE A 566 -21.59 26.51 -13.46
C ILE A 566 -21.42 27.47 -14.63
N SER A 567 -20.19 27.84 -14.97
CA SER A 567 -19.88 28.58 -16.20
C SER A 567 -19.41 27.64 -17.32
N ASP A 568 -19.65 28.04 -18.57
CA ASP A 568 -19.24 27.30 -19.77
C ASP A 568 -19.67 25.82 -19.77
N LEU A 569 -20.85 25.53 -19.19
CA LEU A 569 -21.38 24.17 -19.16
C LEU A 569 -21.55 23.68 -20.59
N SER A 570 -20.99 22.52 -20.89
CA SER A 570 -21.11 21.81 -22.16
C SER A 570 -21.53 20.37 -21.92
N VAL A 571 -22.27 19.83 -22.88
CA VAL A 571 -22.73 18.44 -22.88
C VAL A 571 -22.12 17.74 -24.09
N ALA A 572 -21.58 16.55 -23.89
CA ALA A 572 -21.33 15.57 -24.95
C ALA A 572 -22.12 14.30 -24.64
N ILE A 573 -22.38 13.49 -25.67
CA ILE A 573 -23.08 12.22 -25.55
C ILE A 573 -22.13 11.12 -25.97
N ASP A 574 -21.84 10.20 -25.05
CA ASP A 574 -21.19 8.94 -25.41
C ASP A 574 -22.27 7.98 -25.89
N TYR A 575 -22.05 7.30 -27.02
CA TYR A 575 -23.03 6.40 -27.63
C TYR A 575 -22.35 5.16 -28.24
N ARG A 576 -23.15 4.11 -28.43
CA ARG A 576 -22.75 2.87 -29.12
C ARG A 576 -23.94 2.18 -29.80
N TYR A 577 -23.66 1.35 -30.80
CA TYR A 577 -24.67 0.66 -31.61
C TYR A 577 -24.82 -0.83 -31.25
N ASP A 578 -23.80 -1.44 -30.64
CA ASP A 578 -23.84 -2.73 -29.96
C ASP A 578 -23.46 -2.56 -28.48
N SER A 579 -23.98 -3.44 -27.60
CA SER A 579 -23.61 -3.44 -26.18
C SER A 579 -22.16 -3.88 -25.94
N ASN A 580 -21.51 -4.50 -26.94
CA ASN A 580 -20.11 -4.89 -26.89
C ASN A 580 -19.19 -3.88 -27.58
N ASP A 581 -19.75 -2.88 -28.26
CA ASP A 581 -18.94 -1.86 -28.92
C ASP A 581 -18.28 -0.92 -27.90
N ALA A 582 -17.10 -0.43 -28.26
CA ALA A 582 -16.47 0.69 -27.61
C ALA A 582 -17.33 1.96 -27.72
N TRP A 583 -17.24 2.81 -26.71
CA TRP A 583 -18.01 4.06 -26.67
C TRP A 583 -17.43 5.12 -27.62
N THR A 584 -18.29 5.73 -28.42
CA THR A 584 -17.95 6.90 -29.24
C THR A 584 -18.46 8.17 -28.54
N THR A 585 -17.62 9.20 -28.41
CA THR A 585 -18.00 10.49 -27.79
C THR A 585 -18.39 11.50 -28.86
N SER A 586 -19.55 12.15 -28.73
CA SER A 586 -19.95 13.25 -29.62
C SER A 586 -19.11 14.52 -29.36
N VAL A 587 -19.20 15.49 -30.27
CA VAL A 587 -18.70 16.84 -30.00
C VAL A 587 -19.42 17.40 -28.75
N ALA A 588 -18.66 18.08 -27.88
CA ALA A 588 -19.22 18.81 -26.74
C ALA A 588 -19.87 20.11 -27.23
N ILE A 589 -21.11 20.34 -26.80
CA ILE A 589 -21.92 21.49 -27.19
C ILE A 589 -22.24 22.29 -25.94
N THR A 590 -21.90 23.58 -25.94
CA THR A 590 -22.21 24.50 -24.84
C THR A 590 -23.72 24.60 -24.64
N VAL A 591 -24.13 24.51 -23.39
CA VAL A 591 -25.50 24.71 -22.94
C VAL A 591 -25.79 26.21 -22.95
N ASN A 592 -26.86 26.62 -23.61
CA ASN A 592 -27.26 28.03 -23.65
C ASN A 592 -27.86 28.51 -22.31
N ASP A 593 -28.18 29.80 -22.22
CA ASP A 593 -28.76 30.42 -21.02
C ASP A 593 -30.13 29.85 -20.62
N GLU A 594 -30.82 29.16 -21.55
CA GLU A 594 -32.10 28.49 -21.31
C GLU A 594 -31.92 27.05 -20.78
N GLY A 595 -30.68 26.58 -20.62
CA GLY A 595 -30.39 25.22 -20.18
C GLY A 595 -30.46 24.19 -21.29
N VAL A 596 -30.29 24.56 -22.56
CA VAL A 596 -30.52 23.67 -23.70
C VAL A 596 -29.24 23.47 -24.52
N SER A 597 -28.99 22.21 -24.91
CA SER A 597 -28.00 21.84 -25.93
C SER A 597 -28.61 20.89 -26.97
N THR A 598 -28.38 21.17 -28.25
CA THR A 598 -28.98 20.41 -29.37
C THR A 598 -27.97 19.39 -29.90
N HIS A 599 -28.37 18.12 -29.92
CA HIS A 599 -27.53 17.01 -30.33
C HIS A 599 -28.18 16.26 -31.48
N VAL A 600 -27.40 15.63 -32.36
CA VAL A 600 -27.93 14.68 -33.35
C VAL A 600 -27.11 13.41 -33.26
N VAL A 601 -27.41 12.61 -32.23
CA VAL A 601 -26.59 11.44 -31.87
C VAL A 601 -27.44 10.19 -31.83
N GLY A 602 -27.11 9.21 -32.67
CA GLY A 602 -27.80 7.93 -32.79
C GLY A 602 -27.09 6.81 -32.02
N GLY A 603 -27.85 5.91 -31.38
CA GLY A 603 -27.28 4.76 -30.67
C GLY A 603 -28.35 3.89 -30.00
N ILE A 604 -27.93 2.79 -29.39
CA ILE A 604 -28.81 1.91 -28.59
C ILE A 604 -28.64 2.15 -27.08
N GLU A 605 -27.44 2.59 -26.67
CA GLU A 605 -27.05 2.89 -25.30
C GLU A 605 -26.24 4.20 -25.26
N PHE A 606 -26.40 4.95 -24.19
CA PHE A 606 -25.91 6.33 -24.07
C PHE A 606 -25.33 6.61 -22.69
N ARG A 607 -24.39 7.57 -22.62
CA ARG A 607 -23.99 8.27 -21.39
C ARG A 607 -23.95 9.77 -21.66
N LEU A 608 -24.32 10.57 -20.67
CA LEU A 608 -24.16 12.03 -20.73
C LEU A 608 -22.85 12.43 -20.10
N ARG A 609 -22.09 13.27 -20.80
CA ARG A 609 -20.83 13.85 -20.35
C ARG A 609 -21.02 15.36 -20.17
N PHE A 610 -20.82 15.85 -18.95
CA PHE A 610 -20.87 17.26 -18.61
C PHE A 610 -19.47 17.77 -18.32
N ALA A 611 -19.11 18.90 -18.91
CA ALA A 611 -17.85 19.60 -18.67
C ALA A 611 -18.12 21.10 -18.55
N GLY A 612 -17.30 21.81 -17.80
CA GLY A 612 -17.49 23.23 -17.53
C GLY A 612 -16.68 23.67 -16.33
N THR A 613 -17.00 24.84 -15.81
CA THR A 613 -16.27 25.50 -14.72
C THR A 613 -17.17 25.48 -13.49
N PHE A 614 -16.89 24.57 -12.54
CA PHE A 614 -17.81 24.16 -11.45
C PHE A 614 -17.37 24.64 -10.07
N THR A 615 -18.15 25.52 -9.42
CA THR A 615 -17.91 26.15 -8.10
C THR A 615 -18.43 25.34 -6.92
N ALA A 616 -18.07 25.73 -5.69
CA ALA A 616 -18.49 25.03 -4.47
C ALA A 616 -20.02 24.95 -4.36
N LEU A 617 -20.70 25.90 -4.99
CA LEU A 617 -22.15 26.05 -5.04
C LEU A 617 -22.76 25.49 -6.34
N SER A 618 -21.98 24.86 -7.22
CA SER A 618 -22.50 24.24 -8.43
C SER A 618 -23.57 23.22 -8.11
N ARG A 619 -24.62 23.23 -8.95
CA ARG A 619 -25.67 22.22 -8.97
C ARG A 619 -25.99 21.88 -10.41
N LEU A 620 -26.15 20.58 -10.67
CA LEU A 620 -26.72 20.03 -11.89
C LEU A 620 -27.85 19.10 -11.42
N SER A 621 -29.10 19.49 -11.68
CA SER A 621 -30.25 18.87 -11.03
C SER A 621 -30.90 17.81 -11.89
N VAL A 622 -31.12 18.12 -13.17
CA VAL A 622 -31.85 17.22 -14.08
C VAL A 622 -31.24 17.35 -15.46
N ALA A 623 -31.16 16.23 -16.18
CA ALA A 623 -31.00 16.24 -17.63
C ALA A 623 -32.22 15.56 -18.28
N LEU A 624 -32.97 16.32 -19.07
CA LEU A 624 -34.11 15.85 -19.84
C LEU A 624 -33.65 15.61 -21.28
N LEU A 625 -33.73 14.37 -21.73
CA LEU A 625 -33.38 14.00 -23.09
C LEU A 625 -34.64 13.97 -23.95
N ARG A 626 -34.62 14.75 -25.03
CA ARG A 626 -35.58 14.61 -26.13
C ARG A 626 -35.02 13.67 -27.16
N TYR A 627 -35.74 12.60 -27.46
CA TYR A 627 -35.28 11.58 -28.40
C TYR A 627 -36.38 11.10 -29.35
N LYS A 628 -35.94 10.55 -30.48
CA LYS A 628 -36.76 9.91 -31.51
C LYS A 628 -36.36 8.44 -31.60
N LYS A 629 -37.32 7.52 -31.62
CA LYS A 629 -37.06 6.11 -31.94
C LYS A 629 -36.94 5.99 -33.46
N VAL A 630 -35.88 5.36 -33.94
CA VAL A 630 -35.65 5.14 -35.37
C VAL A 630 -35.93 3.69 -35.74
N ASP A 631 -35.66 2.75 -34.82
CA ASP A 631 -35.98 1.33 -35.01
C ASP A 631 -37.24 0.91 -34.22
N ASN A 632 -38.23 0.36 -34.93
CA ASN A 632 -39.50 -0.13 -34.38
C ASN A 632 -39.57 -1.68 -34.31
N ARG A 633 -38.53 -2.41 -34.71
CA ARG A 633 -38.55 -3.88 -34.80
C ARG A 633 -38.82 -4.58 -33.45
N ALA A 634 -38.50 -3.93 -32.33
CA ALA A 634 -38.67 -4.47 -30.98
C ALA A 634 -40.06 -4.24 -30.35
N ILE A 635 -41.00 -3.56 -31.03
CA ILE A 635 -42.32 -3.23 -30.47
C ILE A 635 -43.41 -4.03 -31.21
N ARG A 636 -43.93 -5.08 -30.57
CA ARG A 636 -45.20 -5.71 -30.95
C ARG A 636 -46.28 -5.28 -29.95
N GLY A 637 -47.18 -4.38 -30.36
CA GLY A 637 -48.31 -3.88 -29.53
C GLY A 637 -48.19 -2.44 -29.04
N ILE A 638 -49.23 -1.96 -28.33
CA ILE A 638 -49.31 -0.59 -27.77
C ILE A 638 -48.25 -0.45 -26.65
N SER A 639 -47.23 0.38 -26.89
CA SER A 639 -46.13 0.64 -25.95
C SER A 639 -46.66 1.35 -24.70
N PRO A 640 -46.51 0.79 -23.47
CA PRO A 640 -46.66 1.58 -22.26
C PRO A 640 -45.55 2.64 -22.23
N GLU A 641 -45.88 3.84 -21.75
CA GLU A 641 -44.88 4.89 -21.52
C GLU A 641 -43.89 4.44 -20.43
N PRO A 642 -42.59 4.74 -20.57
CA PRO A 642 -41.64 4.44 -19.51
C PRO A 642 -41.97 5.30 -18.29
N ARG A 643 -42.25 4.65 -17.14
CA ARG A 643 -42.31 5.32 -15.85
C ARG A 643 -40.90 5.77 -15.46
N SER A 644 -40.80 6.97 -14.89
CA SER A 644 -39.56 7.57 -14.35
C SER A 644 -38.82 6.59 -13.43
N LEU A 645 -37.49 6.50 -13.58
CA LEU A 645 -36.57 5.82 -12.65
C LEU A 645 -36.04 6.80 -11.62
#